data_AF-A0A939A7I3-F1
#
_entry.id   AF-A0A939A7I3-F1
#
_cell.length_a   1.000
_cell.length_b   1.000
_cell.length_c   1.000
_cell.angle_alpha   90.00
_cell.angle_beta   90.00
_cell.angle_gamma   90.00
#
_symmetry.space_group_name_H-M   'P 1'
#
loop_
_entity.id
_entity.type
_entity.pdbx_description
1 polymer ?
#
loop_
_entity_poly.entity_id
_entity_poly.type
_entity_poly.pdbx_seq_one_letter_code
_entity_poly.pdbx_strand_id
1 'polypeptide(L)'
;MAETSSCETVGPAGCGEDGADPSVCAPQWCAAGRDDAGKPCSAGQPACLPQGDLCPAHEDATQAVACPAGQFPAREGAGCATAGAEVADVNGHLAPAAKGALWPELPPVPADWPDAPLVPAAAPGQTPVPLWCADSAGAARACAASESGCPVGYAPGPASSGQCAALAGPSWVCPPGFDVSGGVGAPQATLSCVPAKSTCPAGGADGFAWSEDLPGTVYVRAGSPTAGATGARSAPFATVTAALGVKPQRIAVAAGTYPEALTLKGAVELVGQCAALVQFQGPPDQPAVHFSASAQGAAVARVTLRGGSTGVLVAVGAKAAVREAWLHKVGQVGAVVQGQFALRDTVVADVEPAADGDLGSGLVAIKAGAITAERVAVERARLTALLASGPGSTIAGSAVSVQSTLPGVTAKEAGSALAAVDGGGIALSQVRVTASTGIQALATGSGSHLALTEAAIAEAAAGGAGMASAAVVATGGASVTLDRVRVAQNAVGGIVAYDAGTKVHLAHVLVAATAPDPATAKLGGGVDIGDGAHLHADGLRVFANRATGLRLWDAATGDVARVLVDHTLPQAADGSLGRAVEVSAGATLLLRRARLANNRGIGLFVVDAASKVRADDLVVDHTGPDDASGLYGTSAAVANGTLRIVRGRLAHGHSHGAAAVMGGQLLLAGVAIHDIAALPQSGQFGLGALAHQGGHATLLGCAIARVRQAGVTAATASSVTLVGTTVAQVEVEAASAAHGVGVWAYPQATATLRAVRVAQSHGAAVATFRGTLDVRAAVLVDTLAASGAAATPGGLVLADGLVAREAEQVAVRDCWVAGNGRAGLFFDGPAVKGATLAHSVATQSVFGLVTQRGAVVARTASWIALNSQQNLAGDAGLSAPEPPQLAPFDVQVADKPKK
;
A
#
# COMPACT_ATOMS: atom_id res chain seq x y z
N MET A 1 46.28 11.89 29.41
CA MET A 1 46.47 13.33 29.12
C MET A 1 45.17 13.84 28.53
N ALA A 2 44.71 14.99 29.04
CA ALA A 2 43.41 15.67 28.88
C ALA A 2 42.81 15.67 27.44
N GLU A 3 41.51 15.47 27.21
CA GLU A 3 40.28 16.27 27.53
C GLU A 3 39.96 17.42 26.55
N THR A 4 38.83 17.24 25.83
CA THR A 4 37.72 18.17 25.46
C THR A 4 37.94 19.58 24.87
N SER A 5 37.11 19.94 23.88
CA SER A 5 36.22 21.14 23.95
C SER A 5 35.25 21.28 22.77
N SER A 6 34.00 21.56 23.14
CA SER A 6 32.85 22.06 22.37
C SER A 6 32.81 23.61 22.38
N CYS A 7 32.05 24.24 21.48
CA CYS A 7 31.73 25.68 21.55
C CYS A 7 30.22 25.92 21.70
N GLU A 8 29.92 26.89 22.57
CA GLU A 8 28.62 27.30 23.10
C GLU A 8 27.91 28.40 22.27
N THR A 9 26.61 28.48 22.55
CA THR A 9 25.63 29.55 22.33
C THR A 9 25.94 30.86 23.06
N VAL A 10 25.56 32.01 22.45
CA VAL A 10 25.49 33.33 23.10
C VAL A 10 24.07 33.90 22.98
N GLY A 11 23.49 34.31 24.11
CA GLY A 11 22.24 35.06 24.23
C GLY A 11 22.46 36.56 24.51
N PRO A 12 21.39 37.39 24.53
CA PRO A 12 21.50 38.85 24.43
C PRO A 12 21.29 39.62 25.75
N ALA A 13 21.92 40.79 25.84
CA ALA A 13 21.60 41.91 26.74
C ALA A 13 21.11 43.07 25.85
N GLY A 14 20.24 44.01 26.20
CA GLY A 14 19.58 44.44 27.42
C GLY A 14 19.14 45.90 27.18
N CYS A 15 17.98 46.35 27.67
CA CYS A 15 17.61 47.77 27.83
C CYS A 15 16.42 47.86 28.80
N GLY A 16 16.51 48.77 29.75
CA GLY A 16 15.68 48.86 30.95
C GLY A 16 14.50 49.83 30.87
N GLU A 17 13.88 49.93 32.05
CA GLU A 17 12.65 50.65 32.42
C GLU A 17 12.85 52.17 32.51
N ASP A 18 11.94 52.95 31.93
CA ASP A 18 11.25 54.13 32.50
C ASP A 18 10.54 54.94 31.41
N GLY A 19 9.33 55.43 31.71
CA GLY A 19 8.33 55.85 30.73
C GLY A 19 8.28 57.33 30.30
N ALA A 20 7.21 57.60 29.52
CA ALA A 20 6.58 58.87 29.14
C ALA A 20 6.82 59.44 27.71
N ASP A 21 5.72 59.40 26.96
CA ASP A 21 5.14 60.34 25.98
C ASP A 21 5.71 60.51 24.54
N PRO A 22 4.82 60.71 23.54
CA PRO A 22 5.02 60.37 22.14
C PRO A 22 5.26 61.59 21.24
N SER A 23 5.33 61.30 19.94
CA SER A 23 5.24 62.19 18.78
C SER A 23 6.57 62.64 18.18
N VAL A 24 6.51 62.80 16.86
CA VAL A 24 7.45 63.43 15.93
C VAL A 24 8.21 62.47 14.99
N CYS A 25 7.68 62.41 13.75
CA CYS A 25 8.33 62.36 12.43
C CYS A 25 7.83 61.24 11.50
N ALA A 26 6.90 61.61 10.62
CA ALA A 26 6.91 61.19 9.21
C ALA A 26 8.18 61.76 8.51
N PRO A 27 8.46 61.57 7.20
CA PRO A 27 7.86 60.72 6.16
C PRO A 27 8.94 59.94 5.34
N GLN A 28 8.54 59.18 4.30
CA GLN A 28 9.00 59.37 2.89
C GLN A 28 8.80 58.11 2.05
N TRP A 29 8.03 58.25 0.98
CA TRP A 29 8.13 57.43 -0.23
C TRP A 29 9.16 58.04 -1.16
N CYS A 30 10.01 57.21 -1.79
CA CYS A 30 10.70 57.52 -3.05
C CYS A 30 10.79 56.25 -3.89
N ALA A 31 10.18 56.30 -5.08
CA ALA A 31 10.30 55.31 -6.14
C ALA A 31 11.55 55.61 -7.00
N ALA A 32 12.22 54.56 -7.49
CA ALA A 32 13.22 54.67 -8.54
C ALA A 32 12.78 53.82 -9.74
N GLY A 33 12.31 54.47 -10.81
CA GLY A 33 12.02 53.82 -12.09
C GLY A 33 13.25 53.75 -12.99
N ARG A 34 13.41 52.64 -13.72
CA ARG A 34 14.43 52.43 -14.76
C ARG A 34 13.73 52.16 -16.10
N ASP A 35 14.38 52.48 -17.22
CA ASP A 35 13.92 52.13 -18.56
C ASP A 35 14.26 50.66 -18.93
N ASP A 36 13.80 50.24 -20.11
CA ASP A 36 14.03 48.91 -20.71
C ASP A 36 15.53 48.59 -20.95
N ALA A 37 16.43 49.55 -20.76
CA ALA A 37 17.88 49.39 -20.82
C ALA A 37 18.56 49.48 -19.44
N GLY A 38 17.80 49.57 -18.36
CA GLY A 38 18.29 49.54 -16.98
C GLY A 38 18.90 50.86 -16.48
N LYS A 39 18.69 52.01 -17.16
CA LYS A 39 19.13 53.33 -16.67
C LYS A 39 18.01 54.04 -15.90
N PRO A 40 18.34 54.84 -14.86
CA PRO A 40 17.35 55.60 -14.11
C PRO A 40 16.74 56.71 -14.99
N CYS A 41 15.41 56.75 -15.06
CA CYS A 41 14.66 57.77 -15.81
C CYS A 41 14.22 58.90 -14.87
N SER A 42 14.47 60.15 -15.26
CA SER A 42 13.91 61.32 -14.57
C SER A 42 12.47 61.60 -15.00
N ALA A 43 11.62 62.01 -14.06
CA ALA A 43 10.18 62.19 -14.24
C ALA A 43 9.81 63.08 -15.44
N GLY A 44 8.95 62.58 -16.34
CA GLY A 44 8.35 63.37 -17.43
C GLY A 44 8.29 62.71 -18.82
N GLN A 45 8.72 61.44 -19.00
CA GLN A 45 8.67 60.78 -20.31
C GLN A 45 7.48 59.81 -20.48
N PRO A 46 6.89 59.67 -21.69
CA PRO A 46 5.57 59.05 -21.89
C PRO A 46 5.54 57.50 -21.98
N ALA A 47 6.57 56.79 -21.53
CA ALA A 47 6.75 55.37 -21.85
C ALA A 47 6.96 54.40 -20.66
N CYS A 48 6.53 54.74 -19.44
CA CYS A 48 6.57 53.80 -18.31
C CYS A 48 5.21 53.08 -18.16
N LEU A 49 5.14 51.81 -18.57
CA LEU A 49 4.01 50.92 -18.29
C LEU A 49 4.38 49.94 -17.15
N PRO A 50 3.52 49.70 -16.14
CA PRO A 50 3.81 48.73 -15.09
C PRO A 50 3.31 47.33 -15.50
N GLN A 51 4.24 46.38 -15.60
CA GLN A 51 3.96 44.95 -15.41
C GLN A 51 4.72 44.49 -14.16
N GLY A 52 4.04 43.81 -13.26
CA GLY A 52 4.66 43.19 -12.09
C GLY A 52 3.70 42.28 -11.36
N ASP A 53 3.93 40.97 -11.51
CA ASP A 53 3.53 39.96 -10.53
C ASP A 53 4.53 39.90 -9.36
N LEU A 54 4.04 39.36 -8.25
CA LEU A 54 4.52 39.39 -6.86
C LEU A 54 5.67 38.40 -6.53
N CYS A 55 6.37 38.69 -5.42
CA CYS A 55 6.78 37.77 -4.33
C CYS A 55 7.50 38.55 -3.18
N PRO A 56 7.63 38.04 -1.94
CA PRO A 56 6.60 37.81 -0.92
C PRO A 56 6.94 38.41 0.49
N ALA A 57 5.96 38.36 1.41
CA ALA A 57 6.00 38.46 2.88
C ALA A 57 6.36 39.81 3.57
N HIS A 58 5.42 40.43 4.30
CA HIS A 58 5.10 40.07 5.69
C HIS A 58 3.75 40.66 6.14
N GLU A 59 3.24 40.00 7.17
CA GLU A 59 2.01 40.14 7.95
C GLU A 59 1.56 41.57 8.33
N ASP A 60 0.24 41.78 8.34
CA ASP A 60 -0.39 42.53 9.42
C ASP A 60 -1.79 41.99 9.75
N ALA A 61 -2.10 42.07 11.03
CA ALA A 61 -3.11 41.31 11.75
C ALA A 61 -4.56 41.69 11.42
N THR A 62 -5.41 40.69 11.20
CA THR A 62 -6.82 40.77 11.62
C THR A 62 -6.98 39.99 12.90
N GLN A 63 -7.33 40.68 14.00
CA GLN A 63 -7.77 40.02 15.22
C GLN A 63 -9.03 39.22 14.90
N ALA A 64 -8.89 37.89 14.85
CA ALA A 64 -10.02 36.99 14.80
C ALA A 64 -10.77 37.07 16.14
N VAL A 65 -11.99 37.61 16.13
CA VAL A 65 -12.89 37.53 17.29
C VAL A 65 -13.30 36.07 17.45
N ALA A 66 -12.80 35.41 18.49
CA ALA A 66 -13.20 34.05 18.83
C ALA A 66 -14.64 34.06 19.36
N CYS A 67 -15.59 33.65 18.52
CA CYS A 67 -16.98 33.49 18.93
C CYS A 67 -17.20 32.17 19.68
N PRO A 68 -18.00 32.16 20.77
CA PRO A 68 -18.40 30.91 21.43
C PRO A 68 -19.14 29.96 20.48
N ALA A 69 -19.09 28.65 20.77
CA ALA A 69 -19.80 27.64 19.98
C ALA A 69 -21.30 28.00 19.81
N GLY A 70 -21.75 28.10 18.56
CA GLY A 70 -23.12 28.51 18.20
C GLY A 70 -23.28 29.97 17.75
N GLN A 71 -22.18 30.73 17.63
CA GLN A 71 -22.19 32.11 17.15
C GLN A 71 -21.18 32.36 16.01
N PHE A 72 -21.47 33.36 15.16
CA PHE A 72 -20.64 33.77 14.02
C PHE A 72 -20.31 35.27 14.09
N PRO A 73 -19.18 35.74 13.53
CA PRO A 73 -18.86 37.17 13.48
C PRO A 73 -19.92 37.95 12.67
N ALA A 74 -20.45 39.03 13.22
CA ALA A 74 -21.38 39.91 12.54
C ALA A 74 -20.66 40.73 11.45
N ARG A 75 -21.36 40.98 10.33
CA ARG A 75 -20.74 41.58 9.12
C ARG A 75 -20.50 43.10 9.25
N GLU A 76 -21.09 43.76 10.25
CA GLU A 76 -21.02 45.21 10.48
C GLU A 76 -20.75 45.52 11.96
N GLY A 77 -19.59 45.09 12.47
CA GLY A 77 -19.10 45.45 13.81
C GLY A 77 -18.56 44.28 14.62
N ALA A 78 -17.70 44.59 15.60
CA ALA A 78 -16.98 43.63 16.44
C ALA A 78 -17.90 42.89 17.45
N GLY A 79 -18.78 42.02 16.96
CA GLY A 79 -19.67 41.20 17.78
C GLY A 79 -19.99 39.84 17.17
N CYS A 80 -20.37 38.87 18.02
CA CYS A 80 -20.77 37.52 17.63
C CYS A 80 -22.31 37.40 17.64
N ALA A 81 -22.88 36.77 16.61
CA ALA A 81 -24.32 36.57 16.43
C ALA A 81 -24.70 35.08 16.53
N THR A 82 -25.75 34.76 17.30
CA THR A 82 -26.28 33.39 17.47
C THR A 82 -27.03 32.90 16.23
N ALA A 83 -26.88 31.60 15.92
CA ALA A 83 -27.71 30.94 14.92
C ALA A 83 -29.20 31.02 15.31
N GLY A 84 -29.98 31.81 14.57
CA GLY A 84 -31.43 31.96 14.77
C GLY A 84 -31.95 33.38 15.00
N ALA A 85 -31.10 34.42 14.96
CA ALA A 85 -31.60 35.80 14.94
C ALA A 85 -32.18 36.12 13.54
N GLU A 86 -33.51 36.26 13.46
CA GLU A 86 -34.19 36.83 12.29
C GLU A 86 -33.65 38.25 12.04
N VAL A 87 -32.93 38.43 10.93
CA VAL A 87 -32.72 39.75 10.34
C VAL A 87 -33.67 39.85 9.15
N ALA A 88 -34.89 40.29 9.43
CA ALA A 88 -35.75 40.90 8.44
C ALA A 88 -35.37 42.39 8.33
N ASP A 89 -35.07 42.85 7.11
CA ASP A 89 -35.19 44.27 6.78
C ASP A 89 -36.65 44.70 7.01
N VAL A 90 -36.84 45.93 7.47
CA VAL A 90 -38.11 46.64 7.74
C VAL A 90 -39.12 46.60 6.55
N ASN A 91 -38.72 46.13 5.37
CA ASN A 91 -39.55 45.97 4.17
C ASN A 91 -39.77 44.52 3.69
N GLY A 92 -39.35 43.48 4.43
CA GLY A 92 -39.70 42.09 4.10
C GLY A 92 -39.03 41.52 2.83
N HIS A 93 -37.93 42.11 2.35
CA HIS A 93 -37.14 41.58 1.25
C HIS A 93 -35.93 40.81 1.77
N LEU A 94 -35.92 39.48 1.61
CA LEU A 94 -34.70 38.67 1.75
C LEU A 94 -33.82 38.89 0.51
N ALA A 95 -32.65 39.50 0.70
CA ALA A 95 -31.67 39.66 -0.37
C ALA A 95 -31.16 38.29 -0.86
N PRO A 96 -31.11 38.03 -2.18
CA PRO A 96 -30.59 36.77 -2.70
C PRO A 96 -29.12 36.61 -2.31
N ALA A 97 -28.76 35.43 -1.81
CA ALA A 97 -27.38 35.08 -1.54
C ALA A 97 -26.51 35.35 -2.78
N ALA A 98 -25.41 36.08 -2.60
CA ALA A 98 -24.48 36.39 -3.67
C ALA A 98 -24.01 35.09 -4.36
N LYS A 99 -24.18 35.02 -5.68
CA LYS A 99 -23.86 33.87 -6.56
C LYS A 99 -22.37 33.40 -6.57
N GLY A 100 -21.53 33.87 -5.64
CA GLY A 100 -20.06 33.81 -5.78
C GLY A 100 -19.31 32.78 -4.93
N ALA A 101 -19.83 32.32 -3.79
CA ALA A 101 -19.10 31.41 -2.89
C ALA A 101 -19.97 30.18 -2.58
N LEU A 102 -20.04 29.25 -3.55
CA LEU A 102 -21.05 28.17 -3.58
C LEU A 102 -20.57 26.82 -3.06
N TRP A 103 -19.35 26.72 -2.54
CA TRP A 103 -18.81 25.49 -1.97
C TRP A 103 -18.08 25.84 -0.68
N PRO A 104 -18.24 25.09 0.44
CA PRO A 104 -17.12 25.00 1.36
C PRO A 104 -15.94 24.53 0.51
N GLU A 105 -14.84 25.28 0.49
CA GLU A 105 -13.60 24.79 -0.11
C GLU A 105 -13.43 23.37 0.37
N LEU A 106 -13.32 22.42 -0.59
CA LEU A 106 -13.03 21.03 -0.27
C LEU A 106 -11.89 21.09 0.73
N PRO A 107 -12.00 20.42 1.90
CA PRO A 107 -10.95 20.49 2.91
C PRO A 107 -9.63 20.23 2.18
N PRO A 108 -8.68 21.19 2.23
CA PRO A 108 -7.45 21.05 1.50
C PRO A 108 -6.84 19.72 1.92
N VAL A 109 -6.43 18.95 0.93
CA VAL A 109 -5.46 17.87 1.08
C VAL A 109 -4.39 18.41 2.05
N PRO A 110 -4.17 17.81 3.24
CA PRO A 110 -3.17 18.32 4.19
C PRO A 110 -1.86 18.63 3.45
N ALA A 111 -1.18 19.73 3.73
CA ALA A 111 -0.03 20.15 2.93
C ALA A 111 1.17 19.15 2.96
N ASP A 112 1.15 18.19 3.90
CA ASP A 112 2.07 17.05 3.98
C ASP A 112 1.60 15.83 3.15
N TRP A 113 0.38 15.86 2.62
CA TRP A 113 -0.02 15.05 1.46
C TRP A 113 0.54 15.73 0.20
N PRO A 114 1.28 15.02 -0.65
CA PRO A 114 1.75 15.63 -1.88
C PRO A 114 0.56 15.80 -2.82
N ASP A 115 0.36 17.05 -3.22
CA ASP A 115 -0.50 17.41 -4.33
C ASP A 115 -0.09 16.63 -5.57
N ALA A 116 -0.96 15.72 -6.00
CA ALA A 116 -0.91 15.23 -7.37
C ALA A 116 -1.62 16.28 -8.23
N PRO A 117 -0.96 16.91 -9.23
CA PRO A 117 -1.68 17.70 -10.20
C PRO A 117 -2.74 16.81 -10.87
N LEU A 118 -3.95 17.34 -11.00
CA LEU A 118 -5.01 16.73 -11.81
C LEU A 118 -4.47 16.56 -13.24
N VAL A 119 -4.13 15.33 -13.61
CA VAL A 119 -3.70 15.01 -14.98
C VAL A 119 -4.95 15.04 -15.86
N PRO A 120 -4.98 15.82 -16.97
CA PRO A 120 -6.06 15.72 -17.94
C PRO A 120 -6.11 14.28 -18.48
N ALA A 121 -7.33 13.73 -18.64
CA ALA A 121 -7.53 12.40 -19.18
C ALA A 121 -6.68 12.19 -20.45
N ALA A 122 -5.70 11.30 -20.36
CA ALA A 122 -4.85 10.99 -21.49
C ALA A 122 -5.64 10.20 -22.55
N ALA A 123 -5.22 10.34 -23.82
CA ALA A 123 -5.82 9.62 -24.93
C ALA A 123 -5.81 8.09 -24.66
N PRO A 124 -6.84 7.34 -25.10
CA PRO A 124 -6.88 5.89 -24.92
C PRO A 124 -5.61 5.24 -25.49
N GLY A 125 -4.75 4.71 -24.62
CA GLY A 125 -3.49 4.07 -24.98
C GLY A 125 -2.23 4.58 -24.26
N GLN A 126 -2.30 5.67 -23.48
CA GLN A 126 -1.18 6.13 -22.65
C GLN A 126 -1.69 6.62 -21.29
N THR A 127 -1.39 5.92 -20.20
CA THR A 127 -1.71 6.35 -18.84
C THR A 127 -0.44 6.85 -18.14
N PRO A 128 -0.29 8.16 -17.84
CA PRO A 128 0.75 8.64 -16.93
C PRO A 128 0.32 8.33 -15.50
N VAL A 129 1.11 7.52 -14.80
CA VAL A 129 0.88 7.11 -13.41
C VAL A 129 1.71 7.98 -12.45
N PRO A 130 1.13 8.57 -11.39
CA PRO A 130 1.94 9.23 -10.37
C PRO A 130 2.64 8.17 -9.51
N LEU A 131 3.95 8.03 -9.69
CA LEU A 131 4.83 7.23 -8.82
C LEU A 131 5.24 8.04 -7.57
N TRP A 132 5.69 7.32 -6.55
CA TRP A 132 6.43 7.88 -5.42
C TRP A 132 7.89 7.45 -5.51
N CYS A 133 8.79 8.41 -5.32
CA CYS A 133 10.23 8.32 -5.49
C CYS A 133 10.87 8.37 -4.11
N ALA A 134 11.94 7.62 -3.89
CA ALA A 134 12.82 7.92 -2.78
C ALA A 134 13.69 9.12 -3.17
N ASP A 135 13.83 10.11 -2.30
CA ASP A 135 14.89 11.10 -2.46
C ASP A 135 16.27 10.44 -2.21
N SER A 136 17.35 11.20 -2.39
CA SER A 136 18.71 10.72 -2.15
C SER A 136 18.97 10.27 -0.70
N ALA A 137 18.08 10.58 0.24
CA ALA A 137 18.14 10.17 1.64
C ALA A 137 17.22 8.96 1.95
N GLY A 138 16.50 8.42 0.96
CA GLY A 138 15.59 7.30 1.14
C GLY A 138 14.19 7.69 1.62
N ALA A 139 13.88 8.99 1.76
CA ALA A 139 12.56 9.44 2.16
C ALA A 139 11.59 9.42 0.96
N ALA A 140 10.37 8.93 1.19
CA ALA A 140 9.35 8.86 0.14
C ALA A 140 8.83 10.27 -0.21
N ARG A 141 9.06 10.71 -1.45
CA ARG A 141 8.45 11.90 -2.07
C ARG A 141 7.51 11.50 -3.21
N ALA A 142 6.55 12.33 -3.56
CA ALA A 142 5.85 12.16 -4.84
C ALA A 142 6.84 12.36 -6.00
N CYS A 143 6.82 11.45 -6.99
CA CYS A 143 7.55 11.67 -8.23
C CYS A 143 6.87 12.79 -9.02
N ALA A 144 7.65 13.59 -9.75
CA ALA A 144 7.09 14.54 -10.69
C ALA A 144 6.39 13.78 -11.84
N ALA A 145 5.35 14.35 -12.45
CA ALA A 145 4.62 13.71 -13.56
C ALA A 145 5.51 13.32 -14.76
N SER A 146 6.67 13.97 -14.92
CA SER A 146 7.68 13.65 -15.94
C SER A 146 8.55 12.42 -15.61
N GLU A 147 8.37 11.80 -14.45
CA GLU A 147 9.12 10.63 -13.98
C GLU A 147 8.32 9.31 -14.16
N SER A 148 7.10 9.34 -14.73
CA SER A 148 6.17 8.21 -14.84
C SER A 148 6.50 7.14 -15.90
N GLY A 149 7.67 7.20 -16.55
CA GLY A 149 8.02 6.34 -17.69
C GLY A 149 8.64 4.98 -17.33
N CYS A 150 8.67 4.60 -16.05
CA CYS A 150 9.45 3.44 -15.63
C CYS A 150 8.71 2.11 -15.80
N PRO A 151 9.31 1.12 -16.49
CA PRO A 151 8.73 -0.21 -16.59
C PRO A 151 8.60 -0.86 -15.20
N VAL A 152 7.68 -1.82 -15.08
CA VAL A 152 7.46 -2.57 -13.84
C VAL A 152 8.79 -3.08 -13.28
N GLY A 153 9.06 -2.78 -12.00
CA GLY A 153 10.31 -3.15 -11.32
C GLY A 153 11.41 -2.08 -11.33
N TYR A 154 11.13 -0.91 -11.89
CA TYR A 154 12.01 0.25 -11.92
C TYR A 154 11.34 1.46 -11.24
N ALA A 155 12.14 2.31 -10.61
CA ALA A 155 11.72 3.60 -10.09
C ALA A 155 12.57 4.70 -10.74
N PRO A 156 12.08 5.94 -10.79
CA PRO A 156 12.87 7.05 -11.28
C PRO A 156 14.13 7.21 -10.43
N GLY A 157 15.29 7.20 -11.09
CA GLY A 157 16.58 7.39 -10.42
C GLY A 157 16.69 8.82 -9.87
N PRO A 158 17.45 9.04 -8.78
CA PRO A 158 17.53 10.34 -8.11
C PRO A 158 18.20 11.44 -8.95
N ALA A 159 18.82 11.13 -10.09
CA ALA A 159 19.70 12.04 -10.83
C ALA A 159 19.13 12.63 -12.13
N SER A 160 17.98 12.17 -12.66
CA SER A 160 17.37 12.81 -13.84
C SER A 160 15.95 12.30 -14.11
N SER A 161 15.04 13.22 -14.43
CA SER A 161 13.72 12.91 -15.02
C SER A 161 13.89 12.07 -16.28
N GLY A 162 13.47 10.80 -16.24
CA GLY A 162 13.48 9.89 -17.39
C GLY A 162 14.45 8.70 -17.29
N GLN A 163 15.36 8.66 -16.31
CA GLN A 163 16.14 7.45 -16.05
C GLN A 163 15.45 6.59 -15.01
N CYS A 164 15.03 5.41 -15.43
CA CYS A 164 14.45 4.43 -14.55
C CYS A 164 15.60 3.61 -13.96
N ALA A 165 15.92 3.87 -12.70
CA ALA A 165 16.76 2.99 -11.93
C ALA A 165 15.98 1.71 -11.69
N ALA A 166 16.57 0.56 -11.98
CA ALA A 166 16.03 -0.67 -11.44
C ALA A 166 15.88 -0.44 -9.94
N LEU A 167 14.72 -0.76 -9.36
CA LEU A 167 14.58 -0.85 -7.90
C LEU A 167 15.43 -2.01 -7.35
N ALA A 168 16.44 -2.47 -8.11
CA ALA A 168 17.31 -3.55 -7.76
C ALA A 168 17.93 -3.18 -6.42
N GLY A 169 17.74 -4.06 -5.45
CA GLY A 169 18.61 -4.07 -4.29
C GLY A 169 20.08 -4.16 -4.72
N PRO A 170 21.01 -4.18 -3.76
CA PRO A 170 22.44 -4.26 -4.08
C PRO A 170 22.70 -5.24 -5.24
N SER A 171 23.42 -4.78 -6.26
CA SER A 171 23.81 -5.63 -7.38
C SER A 171 24.39 -6.90 -6.81
N TRP A 172 24.03 -8.05 -7.38
CA TRP A 172 24.62 -9.32 -6.95
C TRP A 172 26.12 -9.24 -7.20
N VAL A 173 26.90 -9.37 -6.13
CA VAL A 173 28.36 -9.32 -6.16
C VAL A 173 28.85 -10.57 -5.46
N CYS A 174 29.65 -11.37 -6.18
CA CYS A 174 30.32 -12.49 -5.57
C CYS A 174 31.21 -12.03 -4.42
N PRO A 175 31.35 -12.83 -3.35
CA PRO A 175 32.25 -12.47 -2.28
C PRO A 175 33.68 -12.23 -2.80
N PRO A 176 34.48 -11.39 -2.14
CA PRO A 176 35.90 -11.22 -2.47
C PRO A 176 36.62 -12.56 -2.68
N GLY A 177 37.40 -12.67 -3.76
CA GLY A 177 38.07 -13.91 -4.16
C GLY A 177 37.24 -14.84 -5.05
N PHE A 178 36.04 -14.41 -5.47
CA PHE A 178 35.18 -15.13 -6.40
C PHE A 178 34.81 -14.25 -7.60
N ASP A 179 34.80 -14.88 -8.78
CA ASP A 179 34.35 -14.31 -10.03
C ASP A 179 32.93 -14.79 -10.36
N VAL A 180 32.20 -13.96 -11.11
CA VAL A 180 30.92 -14.34 -11.71
C VAL A 180 31.16 -15.25 -12.91
N SER A 181 30.62 -16.46 -12.87
CA SER A 181 30.51 -17.32 -14.06
C SER A 181 29.23 -17.02 -14.84
N GLY A 182 29.28 -17.19 -16.18
CA GLY A 182 28.13 -16.98 -17.08
C GLY A 182 28.37 -15.99 -18.22
N GLY A 183 29.40 -15.15 -18.16
CA GLY A 183 29.63 -14.09 -19.15
C GLY A 183 28.65 -12.92 -19.01
N VAL A 184 29.04 -11.75 -19.54
CA VAL A 184 28.20 -10.54 -19.51
C VAL A 184 26.92 -10.80 -20.31
N GLY A 185 25.76 -10.66 -19.66
CA GLY A 185 24.44 -10.81 -20.29
C GLY A 185 23.75 -12.16 -20.04
N ALA A 186 24.37 -13.10 -19.33
CA ALA A 186 23.66 -14.30 -18.88
C ALA A 186 22.48 -13.94 -17.95
N PRO A 187 21.34 -14.66 -18.05
CA PRO A 187 20.22 -14.47 -17.12
C PRO A 187 20.71 -14.58 -15.68
N GLN A 188 20.23 -13.70 -14.80
CA GLN A 188 20.69 -13.66 -13.40
C GLN A 188 20.58 -15.03 -12.72
N ALA A 189 19.51 -15.78 -12.98
CA ALA A 189 19.31 -17.13 -12.44
C ALA A 189 20.42 -18.15 -12.80
N THR A 190 21.21 -17.89 -13.85
CA THR A 190 22.31 -18.76 -14.31
C THR A 190 23.69 -18.33 -13.83
N LEU A 191 23.82 -17.16 -13.20
CA LEU A 191 25.08 -16.69 -12.66
C LEU A 191 25.49 -17.54 -11.45
N SER A 192 26.79 -17.80 -11.30
CA SER A 192 27.32 -18.54 -10.15
C SER A 192 28.69 -18.00 -9.75
N CYS A 193 28.95 -17.92 -8.45
CA CYS A 193 30.25 -17.54 -7.92
C CYS A 193 31.23 -18.71 -7.97
N VAL A 194 32.33 -18.51 -8.70
CA VAL A 194 33.44 -19.46 -8.81
C VAL A 194 34.72 -18.84 -8.26
N PRO A 195 35.62 -19.59 -7.61
CA PRO A 195 36.86 -19.03 -7.12
C PRO A 195 37.67 -18.35 -8.22
N ALA A 196 38.07 -17.10 -7.97
CA ALA A 196 38.83 -16.30 -8.91
C ALA A 196 40.29 -16.77 -8.95
N LYS A 197 40.68 -17.46 -10.03
CA LYS A 197 42.07 -17.92 -10.19
C LYS A 197 43.04 -16.75 -10.31
N SER A 198 42.58 -15.62 -10.84
CA SER A 198 43.34 -14.38 -11.00
C SER A 198 43.75 -13.74 -9.67
N THR A 199 42.99 -13.95 -8.59
CA THR A 199 43.29 -13.42 -7.26
C THR A 199 44.17 -14.37 -6.44
N CYS A 200 44.45 -15.58 -6.95
CA CYS A 200 45.34 -16.50 -6.27
C CYS A 200 46.78 -15.98 -6.35
N PRO A 201 47.48 -15.82 -5.22
CA PRO A 201 48.88 -15.44 -5.26
C PRO A 201 49.68 -16.51 -5.99
N ALA A 202 50.59 -16.08 -6.88
CA ALA A 202 51.48 -16.98 -7.60
C ALA A 202 52.27 -17.80 -6.57
N GLY A 203 52.21 -19.13 -6.68
CA GLY A 203 53.01 -19.99 -5.81
C GLY A 203 54.49 -19.74 -6.03
N GLY A 204 55.29 -19.72 -4.96
CA GLY A 204 56.75 -19.79 -5.09
C GLY A 204 57.18 -21.08 -5.78
N ALA A 205 58.47 -21.24 -6.05
CA ALA A 205 59.02 -22.49 -6.59
C ALA A 205 58.75 -23.72 -5.68
N ASP A 206 58.44 -23.48 -4.42
CA ASP A 206 58.03 -24.47 -3.42
C ASP A 206 56.50 -24.63 -3.33
N GLY A 207 55.72 -24.06 -4.24
CA GLY A 207 54.26 -24.22 -4.25
C GLY A 207 53.53 -23.60 -3.05
N PHE A 208 54.22 -22.85 -2.18
CA PHE A 208 53.60 -22.04 -1.14
C PHE A 208 53.65 -20.58 -1.57
N ALA A 209 52.50 -19.90 -1.51
CA ALA A 209 52.39 -18.53 -2.02
C ALA A 209 52.69 -17.44 -0.97
N TRP A 210 53.05 -17.83 0.25
CA TRP A 210 53.32 -16.88 1.33
C TRP A 210 54.82 -16.69 1.50
N SER A 211 55.23 -15.43 1.50
CA SER A 211 56.63 -15.03 1.70
C SER A 211 57.05 -15.06 3.16
N GLU A 212 56.10 -14.99 4.11
CA GLU A 212 56.38 -14.97 5.54
C GLU A 212 56.17 -16.36 6.16
N ASP A 213 57.26 -16.97 6.62
CA ASP A 213 57.20 -18.14 7.48
C ASP A 213 56.83 -17.69 8.89
N LEU A 214 55.56 -17.84 9.25
CA LEU A 214 55.09 -17.51 10.59
C LEU A 214 55.50 -18.62 11.58
N PRO A 215 56.02 -18.26 12.77
CA PRO A 215 56.41 -19.24 13.78
C PRO A 215 55.29 -20.23 14.10
N GLY A 216 55.62 -21.51 14.20
CA GLY A 216 54.65 -22.57 14.53
C GLY A 216 53.77 -23.04 13.36
N THR A 217 54.05 -22.60 12.13
CA THR A 217 53.38 -23.07 10.92
C THR A 217 53.92 -24.44 10.50
N VAL A 218 53.01 -25.39 10.28
CA VAL A 218 53.29 -26.69 9.67
C VAL A 218 52.84 -26.68 8.21
N TYR A 219 53.68 -27.17 7.32
CA TYR A 219 53.48 -27.11 5.88
C TYR A 219 53.00 -28.45 5.34
N VAL A 220 52.01 -28.40 4.45
CA VAL A 220 51.39 -29.56 3.80
C VAL A 220 51.39 -29.36 2.29
N ARG A 221 51.88 -30.35 1.55
CA ARG A 221 51.88 -30.34 0.08
C ARG A 221 51.53 -31.72 -0.46
N ALA A 222 50.49 -31.78 -1.29
CA ALA A 222 50.05 -33.02 -1.92
C ALA A 222 51.20 -33.69 -2.69
N GLY A 223 51.33 -35.01 -2.56
CA GLY A 223 52.39 -35.79 -3.21
C GLY A 223 53.78 -35.70 -2.57
N SER A 224 53.94 -34.97 -1.44
CA SER A 224 55.21 -34.95 -0.72
C SER A 224 55.56 -36.34 -0.16
N PRO A 225 56.85 -36.72 -0.09
CA PRO A 225 57.25 -37.98 0.52
C PRO A 225 56.77 -38.07 1.97
N THR A 226 56.17 -39.20 2.35
CA THR A 226 55.77 -39.46 3.74
C THR A 226 56.98 -39.74 4.63
N ALA A 227 58.00 -40.40 4.08
CA ALA A 227 59.25 -40.67 4.77
C ALA A 227 60.06 -39.37 4.96
N GLY A 228 60.40 -39.06 6.21
CA GLY A 228 61.19 -37.88 6.57
C GLY A 228 60.42 -36.56 6.58
N ALA A 229 59.09 -36.57 6.40
CA ALA A 229 58.26 -35.37 6.55
C ALA A 229 58.29 -34.88 7.99
N THR A 230 58.71 -33.64 8.20
CA THR A 230 58.76 -32.99 9.53
C THR A 230 57.71 -31.89 9.67
N GLY A 231 57.02 -31.55 8.58
CA GLY A 231 56.13 -30.40 8.53
C GLY A 231 56.86 -29.08 8.31
N ALA A 232 58.18 -29.08 8.16
CA ALA A 232 58.94 -27.92 7.72
C ALA A 232 58.63 -27.60 6.25
N ARG A 233 58.79 -26.34 5.83
CA ARG A 233 58.55 -25.90 4.45
C ARG A 233 59.35 -26.68 3.39
N SER A 234 60.58 -27.09 3.74
CA SER A 234 61.45 -27.94 2.92
C SER A 234 61.13 -29.44 2.98
N ALA A 235 60.41 -29.88 4.01
CA ALA A 235 59.98 -31.27 4.21
C ALA A 235 58.51 -31.34 4.66
N PRO A 236 57.58 -30.86 3.83
CA PRO A 236 56.17 -30.72 4.20
C PRO A 236 55.51 -32.09 4.35
N PHE A 237 54.45 -32.15 5.16
CA PHE A 237 53.61 -33.36 5.23
C PHE A 237 52.84 -33.57 3.94
N ALA A 238 52.55 -34.84 3.61
CA ALA A 238 51.75 -35.22 2.45
C ALA A 238 50.24 -34.96 2.67
N THR A 239 49.77 -35.03 3.92
CA THR A 239 48.36 -34.90 4.31
C THR A 239 48.20 -33.95 5.49
N VAL A 240 47.02 -33.33 5.59
CA VAL A 240 46.66 -32.46 6.71
C VAL A 240 46.44 -33.28 7.98
N THR A 241 45.93 -34.52 7.87
CA THR A 241 45.80 -35.43 9.02
C THR A 241 47.15 -35.69 9.70
N ALA A 242 48.22 -35.89 8.92
CA ALA A 242 49.56 -36.05 9.48
C ALA A 242 50.04 -34.77 10.19
N ALA A 243 49.79 -33.60 9.59
CA ALA A 243 50.09 -32.32 10.20
C ALA A 243 49.32 -32.08 11.52
N LEU A 244 48.04 -32.44 11.59
CA LEU A 244 47.25 -32.33 12.83
C LEU A 244 47.79 -33.22 13.97
N GLY A 245 48.46 -34.33 13.63
CA GLY A 245 49.09 -35.23 14.60
C GLY A 245 50.18 -34.56 15.44
N VAL A 246 50.85 -33.52 14.93
CA VAL A 246 51.87 -32.76 15.68
C VAL A 246 51.30 -31.54 16.42
N LYS A 247 49.96 -31.41 16.48
CA LYS A 247 49.22 -30.34 17.21
C LYS A 247 49.69 -28.92 16.87
N PRO A 248 49.72 -28.54 15.58
CA PRO A 248 50.15 -27.21 15.16
C PRO A 248 49.13 -26.14 15.58
N GLN A 249 49.62 -24.91 15.71
CA GLN A 249 48.75 -23.74 15.80
C GLN A 249 48.23 -23.34 14.41
N ARG A 250 49.07 -23.51 13.37
CA ARG A 250 48.75 -23.16 11.99
C ARG A 250 49.23 -24.21 11.01
N ILE A 251 48.43 -24.49 9.99
CA ILE A 251 48.75 -25.39 8.88
C ILE A 251 48.63 -24.62 7.56
N ALA A 252 49.74 -24.55 6.82
CA ALA A 252 49.83 -24.00 5.48
C ALA A 252 49.67 -25.10 4.43
N VAL A 253 48.69 -24.97 3.53
CA VAL A 253 48.38 -25.99 2.52
C VAL A 253 48.69 -25.46 1.12
N ALA A 254 49.62 -26.12 0.43
CA ALA A 254 49.95 -25.82 -0.96
C ALA A 254 48.81 -26.19 -1.92
N ALA A 255 48.89 -25.70 -3.16
CA ALA A 255 47.99 -26.13 -4.24
C ALA A 255 47.98 -27.67 -4.38
N GLY A 256 46.78 -28.24 -4.52
CA GLY A 256 46.60 -29.68 -4.65
C GLY A 256 45.20 -30.16 -4.26
N THR A 257 44.95 -31.44 -4.52
CA THR A 257 43.73 -32.14 -4.09
C THR A 257 44.09 -33.12 -2.98
N TYR A 258 43.32 -33.06 -1.89
CA TYR A 258 43.55 -33.80 -0.65
C TYR A 258 42.33 -34.70 -0.37
N PRO A 259 42.39 -36.00 -0.68
CA PRO A 259 41.28 -36.94 -0.49
C PRO A 259 41.22 -37.43 0.97
N GLU A 260 40.90 -36.54 1.89
CA GLU A 260 40.81 -36.83 3.32
C GLU A 260 39.67 -36.05 4.00
N ALA A 261 39.08 -36.64 5.03
CA ALA A 261 38.18 -35.95 5.96
C ALA A 261 39.00 -35.31 7.09
N LEU A 262 38.69 -34.06 7.44
CA LEU A 262 39.43 -33.33 8.45
C LEU A 262 38.66 -33.31 9.77
N THR A 263 39.31 -33.67 10.87
CA THR A 263 38.76 -33.45 12.22
C THR A 263 39.65 -32.46 12.97
N LEU A 264 39.11 -31.26 13.20
CA LEU A 264 39.82 -30.17 13.87
C LEU A 264 39.49 -30.16 15.37
N LYS A 265 40.55 -30.07 16.18
CA LYS A 265 40.51 -30.01 17.65
C LYS A 265 41.34 -28.80 18.11
N GLY A 266 40.95 -28.16 19.20
CA GLY A 266 41.67 -26.99 19.72
C GLY A 266 41.57 -25.75 18.82
N ALA A 267 42.56 -24.86 18.91
CA ALA A 267 42.63 -23.59 18.17
C ALA A 267 43.62 -23.70 17.00
N VAL A 268 43.30 -24.54 16.01
CA VAL A 268 44.14 -24.71 14.81
C VAL A 268 43.60 -23.90 13.64
N GLU A 269 44.48 -23.18 12.95
CA GLU A 269 44.15 -22.46 11.72
C GLU A 269 44.70 -23.20 10.50
N LEU A 270 43.82 -23.70 9.64
CA LEU A 270 44.16 -24.30 8.37
C LEU A 270 43.96 -23.27 7.25
N VAL A 271 45.02 -22.95 6.52
CA VAL A 271 44.96 -21.95 5.45
C VAL A 271 45.45 -22.59 4.15
N GLY A 272 44.66 -22.51 3.09
CA GLY A 272 45.06 -22.88 1.73
C GLY A 272 45.61 -21.69 0.96
N GLN A 273 46.37 -21.96 -0.11
CA GLN A 273 46.86 -20.91 -1.00
C GLN A 273 45.74 -20.00 -1.54
N CYS A 274 44.66 -20.61 -2.06
CA CYS A 274 43.40 -19.97 -2.44
C CYS A 274 42.36 -21.06 -2.72
N ALA A 275 41.07 -20.71 -2.69
CA ALA A 275 40.00 -21.67 -2.93
C ALA A 275 40.11 -22.34 -4.31
N ALA A 276 40.58 -21.63 -5.35
CA ALA A 276 40.72 -22.20 -6.70
C ALA A 276 41.80 -23.30 -6.83
N LEU A 277 42.76 -23.36 -5.90
CA LEU A 277 43.95 -24.22 -6.02
C LEU A 277 44.06 -25.30 -4.94
N VAL A 278 43.41 -25.13 -3.78
CA VAL A 278 43.45 -26.10 -2.68
C VAL A 278 42.09 -26.73 -2.51
N GLN A 279 41.99 -28.04 -2.76
CA GLN A 279 40.73 -28.78 -2.69
C GLN A 279 40.82 -29.92 -1.67
N PHE A 280 39.92 -29.94 -0.71
CA PHE A 280 39.66 -31.10 0.15
C PHE A 280 38.48 -31.89 -0.40
N GLN A 281 38.65 -33.21 -0.52
CA GLN A 281 37.62 -34.12 -0.99
C GLN A 281 37.27 -35.12 0.11
N GLY A 282 36.17 -34.85 0.81
CA GLY A 282 35.66 -35.72 1.87
C GLY A 282 35.04 -37.01 1.31
N PRO A 283 35.18 -38.15 2.02
CA PRO A 283 34.51 -39.39 1.64
C PRO A 283 32.99 -39.24 1.82
N PRO A 284 32.16 -39.89 0.99
CA PRO A 284 30.73 -39.59 0.85
C PRO A 284 29.89 -39.82 2.11
N ASP A 285 30.40 -40.57 3.08
CA ASP A 285 29.74 -40.94 4.34
C ASP A 285 30.18 -40.09 5.54
N GLN A 286 31.12 -39.16 5.38
CA GLN A 286 31.65 -38.35 6.47
C GLN A 286 31.62 -36.85 6.11
N PRO A 287 31.62 -35.94 7.10
CA PRO A 287 31.81 -34.54 6.82
C PRO A 287 33.20 -34.27 6.23
N ALA A 288 33.33 -33.37 5.25
CA ALA A 288 34.64 -32.98 4.72
C ALA A 288 35.49 -32.29 5.79
N VAL A 289 34.87 -31.45 6.64
CA VAL A 289 35.49 -30.87 7.84
C VAL A 289 34.57 -31.03 9.05
N HIS A 290 35.09 -31.60 10.13
CA HIS A 290 34.43 -31.73 11.43
C HIS A 290 35.17 -30.93 12.50
N PHE A 291 34.55 -29.86 12.98
CA PHE A 291 34.97 -29.16 14.18
C PHE A 291 34.40 -29.85 15.41
N SER A 292 35.25 -30.59 16.11
CA SER A 292 34.87 -31.31 17.33
C SER A 292 34.48 -30.35 18.46
N ALA A 293 33.83 -30.86 19.51
CA ALA A 293 33.42 -30.06 20.68
C ALA A 293 34.58 -29.29 21.35
N SER A 294 35.82 -29.77 21.20
CA SER A 294 37.02 -29.09 21.73
C SER A 294 37.65 -28.08 20.77
N ALA A 295 37.08 -27.86 19.58
CA ALA A 295 37.52 -26.83 18.65
C ALA A 295 37.11 -25.45 19.17
N GLN A 296 38.04 -24.72 19.78
CA GLN A 296 37.80 -23.41 20.37
C GLN A 296 38.62 -22.37 19.61
N GLY A 297 38.04 -21.81 18.53
CA GLY A 297 38.73 -20.88 17.65
C GLY A 297 39.48 -21.55 16.49
N ALA A 298 39.12 -22.79 16.14
CA ALA A 298 39.62 -23.42 14.92
C ALA A 298 39.08 -22.69 13.69
N ALA A 299 39.91 -22.57 12.65
CA ALA A 299 39.52 -21.88 11.43
C ALA A 299 40.03 -22.60 10.18
N VAL A 300 39.26 -22.51 9.10
CA VAL A 300 39.63 -22.99 7.77
C VAL A 300 39.49 -21.84 6.79
N ALA A 301 40.52 -21.53 6.02
CA ALA A 301 40.49 -20.41 5.09
C ALA A 301 41.06 -20.77 3.72
N ARG A 302 40.53 -20.16 2.66
CA ARG A 302 41.11 -20.19 1.29
C ARG A 302 41.19 -21.58 0.67
N VAL A 303 40.10 -22.34 0.79
CA VAL A 303 40.03 -23.74 0.33
C VAL A 303 38.70 -24.02 -0.36
N THR A 304 38.70 -25.02 -1.22
CA THR A 304 37.48 -25.66 -1.72
C THR A 304 37.22 -26.94 -0.93
N LEU A 305 36.00 -27.12 -0.44
CA LEU A 305 35.53 -28.35 0.22
C LEU A 305 34.53 -29.04 -0.71
N ARG A 306 34.77 -30.31 -1.05
CA ARG A 306 33.89 -31.11 -1.94
C ARG A 306 33.62 -32.50 -1.37
N GLY A 307 32.59 -33.14 -1.89
CA GLY A 307 32.17 -34.46 -1.44
C GLY A 307 31.64 -34.41 -0.01
N GLY A 308 31.81 -35.50 0.72
CA GLY A 308 31.25 -35.63 2.06
C GLY A 308 29.74 -35.83 2.11
N SER A 309 29.25 -36.40 3.20
CA SER A 309 27.82 -36.34 3.56
C SER A 309 27.43 -34.96 4.10
N THR A 310 28.41 -34.13 4.44
CA THR A 310 28.24 -32.74 4.86
C THR A 310 29.53 -31.98 4.53
N GLY A 311 29.45 -30.73 4.07
CA GLY A 311 30.66 -29.93 3.86
C GLY A 311 31.38 -29.64 5.18
N VAL A 312 30.67 -29.00 6.12
CA VAL A 312 31.19 -28.63 7.44
C VAL A 312 30.25 -29.07 8.56
N LEU A 313 30.76 -29.79 9.55
CA LEU A 313 30.05 -30.12 10.79
C LEU A 313 30.68 -29.38 11.98
N VAL A 314 29.90 -28.60 12.70
CA VAL A 314 30.32 -27.92 13.94
C VAL A 314 29.57 -28.52 15.12
N ALA A 315 30.28 -29.29 15.94
CA ALA A 315 29.69 -29.98 17.09
C ALA A 315 29.24 -29.01 18.20
N VAL A 316 28.38 -29.51 19.09
CA VAL A 316 27.96 -28.79 20.31
C VAL A 316 29.20 -28.33 21.10
N GLY A 317 29.18 -27.05 21.50
CA GLY A 317 30.26 -26.43 22.27
C GLY A 317 31.45 -25.93 21.45
N ALA A 318 31.57 -26.31 20.17
CA ALA A 318 32.64 -25.84 19.31
C ALA A 318 32.44 -24.38 18.90
N LYS A 319 33.55 -23.67 18.66
CA LYS A 319 33.61 -22.34 18.06
C LYS A 319 34.56 -22.39 16.86
N ALA A 320 34.00 -22.21 15.67
CA ALA A 320 34.72 -22.39 14.41
C ALA A 320 34.51 -21.21 13.45
N ALA A 321 35.44 -21.06 12.50
CA ALA A 321 35.30 -20.09 11.42
C ALA A 321 35.72 -20.67 10.06
N VAL A 322 35.03 -20.25 9.01
CA VAL A 322 35.39 -20.51 7.61
C VAL A 322 35.49 -19.19 6.86
N ARG A 323 36.57 -18.99 6.09
CA ARG A 323 36.81 -17.73 5.36
C ARG A 323 37.29 -17.98 3.93
N GLU A 324 36.84 -17.17 2.97
CA GLU A 324 37.34 -17.25 1.58
C GLU A 324 37.23 -18.68 1.02
N ALA A 325 36.15 -19.40 1.33
CA ALA A 325 36.02 -20.82 1.05
C ALA A 325 34.89 -21.13 0.08
N TRP A 326 35.04 -22.24 -0.65
CA TRP A 326 34.04 -22.73 -1.58
C TRP A 326 33.56 -24.12 -1.18
N LEU A 327 32.36 -24.23 -0.64
CA LEU A 327 31.73 -25.51 -0.35
C LEU A 327 30.93 -25.91 -1.60
N HIS A 328 31.46 -26.84 -2.39
CA HIS A 328 30.95 -27.11 -3.74
C HIS A 328 30.74 -28.60 -3.98
N LYS A 329 29.53 -28.99 -4.42
CA LYS A 329 29.17 -30.41 -4.61
C LYS A 329 29.43 -31.21 -3.34
N VAL A 330 28.87 -30.70 -2.26
CA VAL A 330 28.84 -31.35 -0.95
C VAL A 330 27.54 -32.14 -0.85
N GLY A 331 27.60 -33.35 -0.29
CA GLY A 331 26.41 -34.17 -0.08
C GLY A 331 25.58 -33.64 1.07
N GLN A 332 24.27 -33.85 1.00
CA GLN A 332 23.20 -33.58 1.97
C GLN A 332 23.11 -32.15 2.52
N VAL A 333 24.15 -31.63 3.14
CA VAL A 333 24.18 -30.30 3.76
C VAL A 333 25.52 -29.61 3.55
N GLY A 334 25.50 -28.33 3.18
CA GLY A 334 26.70 -27.51 3.11
C GLY A 334 27.39 -27.37 4.46
N ALA A 335 26.69 -26.85 5.47
CA ALA A 335 27.15 -26.86 6.85
C ALA A 335 26.04 -27.18 7.86
N VAL A 336 26.33 -28.05 8.84
CA VAL A 336 25.48 -28.33 10.00
C VAL A 336 26.16 -27.78 11.25
N VAL A 337 25.46 -26.91 11.97
CA VAL A 337 26.01 -26.17 13.12
C VAL A 337 25.18 -26.42 14.37
N GLN A 338 25.84 -26.98 15.38
CA GLN A 338 25.34 -27.19 16.74
C GLN A 338 26.11 -26.36 17.79
N GLY A 339 27.18 -25.68 17.37
CA GLY A 339 27.99 -24.76 18.17
C GLY A 339 27.94 -23.33 17.61
N GLN A 340 29.06 -22.61 17.65
CA GLN A 340 29.21 -21.28 17.05
C GLN A 340 30.02 -21.36 15.76
N PHE A 341 29.51 -20.80 14.67
CA PHE A 341 30.14 -20.84 13.37
C PHE A 341 30.12 -19.49 12.68
N ALA A 342 31.29 -18.97 12.32
CA ALA A 342 31.42 -17.73 11.54
C ALA A 342 31.83 -18.04 10.10
N LEU A 343 31.04 -17.60 9.12
CA LEU A 343 31.39 -17.62 7.71
C LEU A 343 31.66 -16.20 7.22
N ARG A 344 32.77 -16.04 6.50
CA ARG A 344 33.10 -14.78 5.84
C ARG A 344 33.57 -15.05 4.42
N ASP A 345 33.13 -14.25 3.46
CA ASP A 345 33.61 -14.34 2.08
C ASP A 345 33.49 -15.78 1.51
N THR A 346 32.36 -16.45 1.77
CA THR A 346 32.20 -17.89 1.50
C THR A 346 31.08 -18.12 0.49
N VAL A 347 31.30 -19.08 -0.41
CA VAL A 347 30.28 -19.57 -1.34
C VAL A 347 29.93 -21.01 -1.00
N VAL A 348 28.65 -21.32 -0.85
CA VAL A 348 28.09 -22.67 -0.75
C VAL A 348 27.29 -22.93 -2.02
N ALA A 349 27.72 -23.86 -2.85
CA ALA A 349 27.13 -24.09 -4.17
C ALA A 349 26.90 -25.57 -4.45
N ASP A 350 25.83 -25.86 -5.19
CA ASP A 350 25.53 -27.20 -5.70
C ASP A 350 25.47 -28.25 -4.59
N VAL A 351 24.67 -28.01 -3.54
CA VAL A 351 24.46 -29.01 -2.49
C VAL A 351 23.64 -30.17 -3.05
N GLU A 352 24.23 -31.37 -3.04
CA GLU A 352 23.59 -32.57 -3.55
C GLU A 352 22.63 -33.15 -2.50
N PRO A 353 21.50 -33.74 -2.92
CA PRO A 353 20.58 -34.34 -1.99
C PRO A 353 21.17 -35.63 -1.40
N ALA A 354 20.64 -36.08 -0.27
CA ALA A 354 20.89 -37.43 0.22
C ALA A 354 20.34 -38.49 -0.74
N ALA A 355 20.78 -39.74 -0.60
CA ALA A 355 20.36 -40.84 -1.47
C ALA A 355 18.85 -41.17 -1.37
N ASP A 356 18.23 -40.88 -0.23
CA ASP A 356 16.79 -40.97 0.01
C ASP A 356 16.02 -39.76 -0.56
N GLY A 357 16.71 -38.65 -0.78
CA GLY A 357 16.17 -37.41 -1.31
C GLY A 357 15.74 -36.37 -0.27
N ASP A 358 15.85 -36.68 1.02
CA ASP A 358 15.24 -35.88 2.10
C ASP A 358 16.13 -34.72 2.60
N LEU A 359 17.21 -34.40 1.88
CA LEU A 359 18.18 -33.35 2.25
C LEU A 359 18.64 -32.58 0.99
N GLY A 360 19.56 -31.65 1.19
CA GLY A 360 20.07 -30.75 0.14
C GLY A 360 20.13 -29.30 0.62
N SER A 361 20.47 -29.08 1.89
CA SER A 361 20.40 -27.76 2.52
C SER A 361 21.74 -27.03 2.50
N GLY A 362 21.75 -25.70 2.35
CA GLY A 362 22.97 -24.91 2.37
C GLY A 362 23.60 -24.84 3.76
N LEU A 363 23.06 -23.98 4.62
CA LEU A 363 23.52 -23.79 6.00
C LEU A 363 22.39 -24.12 6.96
N VAL A 364 22.67 -24.97 7.95
CA VAL A 364 21.70 -25.48 8.92
C VAL A 364 22.19 -25.23 10.34
N ALA A 365 21.43 -24.44 11.11
CA ALA A 365 21.62 -24.21 12.54
C ALA A 365 20.58 -25.01 13.33
N ILE A 366 21.03 -25.90 14.22
CA ILE A 366 20.18 -26.77 15.05
C ILE A 366 20.74 -26.90 16.46
N LYS A 367 19.92 -27.35 17.43
CA LYS A 367 20.35 -27.61 18.81
C LYS A 367 21.03 -26.39 19.45
N ALA A 368 20.45 -25.19 19.29
CA ALA A 368 21.01 -23.92 19.71
C ALA A 368 22.33 -23.52 19.01
N GLY A 369 22.56 -24.05 17.80
CA GLY A 369 23.65 -23.64 16.95
C GLY A 369 23.48 -22.19 16.46
N ALA A 370 24.59 -21.47 16.35
CA ALA A 370 24.60 -20.08 15.92
C ALA A 370 25.54 -19.90 14.72
N ILE A 371 25.00 -19.37 13.63
CA ILE A 371 25.74 -19.04 12.41
C ILE A 371 25.82 -17.52 12.29
N THR A 372 27.01 -16.98 12.09
CA THR A 372 27.24 -15.59 11.67
C THR A 372 27.76 -15.57 10.24
N ALA A 373 27.07 -14.91 9.31
CA ALA A 373 27.40 -14.87 7.89
C ALA A 373 27.68 -13.44 7.41
N GLU A 374 28.86 -13.20 6.84
CA GLU A 374 29.25 -11.90 6.27
C GLU A 374 29.75 -12.11 4.84
N ARG A 375 29.08 -11.50 3.84
CA ARG A 375 29.39 -11.70 2.42
C ARG A 375 29.38 -13.19 2.04
N VAL A 376 28.22 -13.82 2.22
CA VAL A 376 28.02 -15.25 1.96
C VAL A 376 27.04 -15.44 0.81
N ALA A 377 27.41 -16.30 -0.14
CA ALA A 377 26.52 -16.75 -1.20
C ALA A 377 26.11 -18.21 -0.99
N VAL A 378 24.82 -18.51 -1.10
CA VAL A 378 24.30 -19.88 -1.15
C VAL A 378 23.56 -20.08 -2.45
N GLU A 379 24.04 -20.98 -3.29
CA GLU A 379 23.57 -21.18 -4.65
C GLU A 379 23.14 -22.64 -4.86
N ARG A 380 22.00 -22.84 -5.53
CA ARG A 380 21.55 -24.17 -5.97
C ARG A 380 21.52 -25.20 -4.83
N ALA A 381 21.10 -24.77 -3.63
CA ALA A 381 20.64 -25.67 -2.59
C ALA A 381 19.29 -26.28 -3.02
N ARG A 382 19.02 -27.54 -2.70
CA ARG A 382 17.81 -28.26 -3.16
C ARG A 382 16.63 -28.27 -2.21
N LEU A 383 16.86 -28.14 -0.91
CA LEU A 383 15.74 -28.15 0.04
C LEU A 383 15.63 -26.79 0.71
N THR A 384 16.63 -26.41 1.49
CA THR A 384 16.66 -25.10 2.14
C THR A 384 18.03 -24.45 2.04
N ALA A 385 18.12 -23.21 1.58
CA ALA A 385 19.43 -22.56 1.52
C ALA A 385 19.94 -22.20 2.92
N LEU A 386 19.14 -21.53 3.75
CA LEU A 386 19.43 -21.21 5.15
C LEU A 386 18.31 -21.70 6.07
N LEU A 387 18.62 -22.62 6.99
CA LEU A 387 17.67 -23.21 7.92
C LEU A 387 18.11 -22.98 9.36
N ALA A 388 17.30 -22.28 10.16
CA ALA A 388 17.40 -22.26 11.61
C ALA A 388 16.24 -23.05 12.20
N SER A 389 16.53 -24.17 12.87
CA SER A 389 15.50 -25.07 13.40
C SER A 389 15.70 -25.35 14.89
N GLY A 390 14.62 -25.21 15.64
CA GLY A 390 14.57 -25.45 17.08
C GLY A 390 14.94 -24.20 17.92
N PRO A 391 14.55 -24.18 19.21
CA PRO A 391 14.80 -23.06 20.09
C PRO A 391 16.29 -22.73 20.24
N GLY A 392 16.62 -21.44 20.15
CA GLY A 392 17.98 -20.92 20.30
C GLY A 392 18.87 -21.11 19.07
N SER A 393 18.42 -21.82 18.03
CA SER A 393 19.15 -21.93 16.77
C SER A 393 19.01 -20.62 16.00
N THR A 394 20.14 -20.01 15.59
CA THR A 394 20.12 -18.70 14.94
C THR A 394 21.05 -18.61 13.74
N ILE A 395 20.63 -17.87 12.71
CA ILE A 395 21.47 -17.41 11.61
C ILE A 395 21.40 -15.89 11.56
N ALA A 396 22.52 -15.21 11.77
CA ALA A 396 22.60 -13.75 11.71
C ALA A 396 23.67 -13.29 10.72
N GLY A 397 23.53 -12.12 10.10
CA GLY A 397 24.49 -11.72 9.08
C GLY A 397 24.21 -10.46 8.28
N SER A 398 25.16 -10.16 7.38
CA SER A 398 25.07 -9.05 6.43
C SER A 398 25.62 -9.44 5.06
N ALA A 399 25.07 -8.85 3.99
CA ALA A 399 25.45 -9.09 2.61
C ALA A 399 25.34 -10.58 2.24
N VAL A 400 24.14 -11.15 2.39
CA VAL A 400 23.86 -12.57 2.11
C VAL A 400 23.06 -12.69 0.83
N SER A 401 23.54 -13.50 -0.11
CA SER A 401 22.81 -13.81 -1.34
C SER A 401 22.42 -15.27 -1.40
N VAL A 402 21.13 -15.54 -1.60
CA VAL A 402 20.58 -16.87 -1.90
C VAL A 402 20.07 -16.87 -3.33
N GLN A 403 20.49 -17.85 -4.10
CA GLN A 403 20.13 -17.93 -5.51
C GLN A 403 19.77 -19.34 -5.94
N SER A 404 18.69 -19.44 -6.72
CA SER A 404 18.30 -20.67 -7.41
C SER A 404 18.13 -21.86 -6.46
N THR A 405 17.47 -21.67 -5.32
CA THR A 405 17.06 -22.82 -4.49
C THR A 405 16.16 -23.71 -5.34
N LEU A 406 16.59 -24.95 -5.55
CA LEU A 406 15.87 -25.97 -6.31
C LEU A 406 14.82 -26.62 -5.42
N PRO A 407 13.87 -27.40 -5.98
CA PRO A 407 12.97 -28.22 -5.17
C PRO A 407 13.68 -29.47 -4.66
N GLY A 408 13.09 -30.05 -3.59
CA GLY A 408 13.50 -31.34 -3.06
C GLY A 408 13.38 -32.46 -4.09
N VAL A 409 13.89 -33.65 -3.76
CA VAL A 409 13.86 -34.77 -4.71
C VAL A 409 12.45 -35.33 -4.85
N THR A 410 11.61 -35.15 -3.83
CA THR A 410 10.17 -35.41 -3.92
C THR A 410 9.45 -34.17 -4.45
N ALA A 411 8.57 -34.35 -5.44
CA ALA A 411 7.81 -33.25 -6.05
C ALA A 411 6.86 -32.49 -5.08
N LYS A 412 6.80 -32.91 -3.81
CA LYS A 412 5.97 -32.29 -2.77
C LYS A 412 6.73 -31.25 -1.95
N GLU A 413 8.06 -31.29 -1.96
CA GLU A 413 8.89 -30.39 -1.17
C GLU A 413 9.28 -29.17 -2.00
N ALA A 414 8.49 -28.11 -1.83
CA ALA A 414 8.87 -26.80 -2.34
C ALA A 414 10.16 -26.35 -1.62
N GLY A 415 11.18 -26.00 -2.39
CA GLY A 415 12.41 -25.44 -1.84
C GLY A 415 12.13 -24.19 -1.01
N SER A 416 13.00 -23.89 -0.04
CA SER A 416 12.97 -22.63 0.69
C SER A 416 14.30 -21.92 0.68
N ALA A 417 14.34 -20.62 0.45
CA ALA A 417 15.62 -19.90 0.54
C ALA A 417 15.99 -19.66 2.01
N LEU A 418 15.08 -19.09 2.79
CA LEU A 418 15.26 -18.82 4.22
C LEU A 418 14.16 -19.55 4.99
N ALA A 419 14.51 -20.30 6.02
CA ALA A 419 13.52 -20.98 6.87
C ALA A 419 13.90 -20.88 8.36
N ALA A 420 13.03 -20.23 9.14
CA ALA A 420 13.05 -20.22 10.59
C ALA A 420 11.91 -21.12 11.10
N VAL A 421 12.25 -22.22 11.77
CA VAL A 421 11.32 -23.31 12.07
C VAL A 421 11.40 -23.68 13.56
N ASP A 422 10.25 -23.97 14.18
CA ASP A 422 10.13 -24.49 15.55
C ASP A 422 10.95 -23.74 16.61
N GLY A 423 10.92 -22.40 16.59
CA GLY A 423 11.66 -21.56 17.54
C GLY A 423 13.01 -21.05 17.02
N GLY A 424 13.36 -21.37 15.76
CA GLY A 424 14.57 -20.89 15.11
C GLY A 424 14.52 -19.40 14.74
N GLY A 425 15.69 -18.80 14.57
CA GLY A 425 15.87 -17.39 14.27
C GLY A 425 16.71 -17.09 13.04
N ILE A 426 16.25 -16.20 12.18
CA ILE A 426 17.05 -15.65 11.08
C ILE A 426 16.99 -14.12 11.13
N ALA A 427 18.15 -13.46 11.23
CA ALA A 427 18.27 -12.00 11.30
C ALA A 427 19.36 -11.50 10.34
N LEU A 428 18.96 -11.01 9.17
CA LEU A 428 19.89 -10.69 8.09
C LEU A 428 19.70 -9.26 7.58
N SER A 429 20.80 -8.63 7.17
CA SER A 429 20.81 -7.31 6.52
C SER A 429 21.42 -7.40 5.12
N GLN A 430 20.99 -6.54 4.20
CA GLN A 430 21.49 -6.50 2.82
C GLN A 430 21.36 -7.86 2.13
N VAL A 431 20.14 -8.39 2.14
CA VAL A 431 19.84 -9.74 1.68
C VAL A 431 19.34 -9.72 0.26
N ARG A 432 19.73 -10.72 -0.51
CA ARG A 432 19.14 -10.97 -1.82
C ARG A 432 18.70 -12.42 -1.91
N VAL A 433 17.44 -12.64 -2.29
CA VAL A 433 16.88 -13.94 -2.61
C VAL A 433 16.30 -13.87 -4.00
N THR A 434 16.80 -14.71 -4.91
CA THR A 434 16.37 -14.70 -6.32
C THR A 434 16.26 -16.09 -6.92
N ALA A 435 15.28 -16.27 -7.80
CA ALA A 435 15.07 -17.48 -8.61
C ALA A 435 14.91 -18.78 -7.80
N SER A 436 14.50 -18.69 -6.54
CA SER A 436 14.20 -19.87 -5.72
C SER A 436 12.83 -20.44 -6.07
N THR A 437 12.72 -21.76 -6.16
CA THR A 437 11.44 -22.46 -6.27
C THR A 437 10.79 -22.55 -4.90
N GLY A 438 9.48 -22.31 -4.82
CA GLY A 438 8.74 -22.48 -3.56
C GLY A 438 8.67 -21.22 -2.71
N ILE A 439 8.79 -21.38 -1.38
CA ILE A 439 8.69 -20.27 -0.42
C ILE A 439 10.06 -19.62 -0.26
N GLN A 440 10.20 -18.34 -0.61
CA GLN A 440 11.53 -17.72 -0.51
C GLN A 440 11.95 -17.46 0.95
N ALA A 441 11.01 -17.06 1.78
CA ALA A 441 11.25 -16.73 3.19
C ALA A 441 10.13 -17.30 4.06
N LEU A 442 10.44 -18.29 4.89
CA LEU A 442 9.51 -19.01 5.74
C LEU A 442 9.84 -18.76 7.21
N ALA A 443 8.83 -18.40 7.99
CA ALA A 443 8.85 -18.48 9.45
C ALA A 443 7.63 -19.30 9.91
N THR A 444 7.85 -20.45 10.54
CA THR A 444 6.76 -21.33 10.98
C THR A 444 6.99 -21.89 12.37
N GLY A 445 5.91 -22.01 13.15
CA GLY A 445 5.94 -22.50 14.52
C GLY A 445 6.20 -21.40 15.55
N SER A 446 5.76 -21.65 16.77
CA SER A 446 5.83 -20.68 17.86
C SER A 446 7.27 -20.36 18.23
N GLY A 447 7.59 -19.07 18.37
CA GLY A 447 8.94 -18.61 18.71
C GLY A 447 9.87 -18.46 17.51
N SER A 448 9.47 -18.94 16.33
CA SER A 448 10.23 -18.71 15.10
C SER A 448 10.20 -17.23 14.73
N HIS A 449 11.35 -16.68 14.36
CA HIS A 449 11.47 -15.28 13.96
C HIS A 449 12.34 -15.10 12.72
N LEU A 450 11.84 -14.30 11.79
CA LEU A 450 12.55 -13.89 10.58
C LEU A 450 12.59 -12.36 10.53
N ALA A 451 13.80 -11.79 10.59
CA ALA A 451 14.04 -10.36 10.50
C ALA A 451 14.95 -10.05 9.31
N LEU A 452 14.45 -9.25 8.37
CA LEU A 452 15.19 -8.85 7.17
C LEU A 452 15.21 -7.32 7.05
N THR A 453 16.40 -6.76 6.86
CA THR A 453 16.60 -5.33 6.62
C THR A 453 17.32 -5.12 5.29
N GLU A 454 16.86 -4.16 4.48
CA GLU A 454 17.47 -3.84 3.18
C GLU A 454 17.56 -5.08 2.28
N ALA A 455 16.44 -5.79 2.15
CA ALA A 455 16.37 -7.05 1.43
C ALA A 455 15.63 -6.95 0.09
N ALA A 456 16.03 -7.77 -0.87
CA ALA A 456 15.31 -7.99 -2.12
C ALA A 456 14.97 -9.48 -2.26
N ILE A 457 13.67 -9.78 -2.37
CA ILE A 457 13.08 -11.11 -2.50
C ILE A 457 12.33 -11.10 -3.83
N ALA A 458 12.82 -11.83 -4.83
CA ALA A 458 12.25 -11.76 -6.16
C ALA A 458 12.29 -13.07 -6.94
N GLU A 459 11.41 -13.17 -7.93
CA GLU A 459 11.36 -14.28 -8.89
C GLU A 459 11.09 -15.63 -8.21
N ALA A 460 10.15 -15.67 -7.26
CA ALA A 460 9.68 -16.94 -6.69
C ALA A 460 9.01 -17.77 -7.80
N ALA A 461 9.71 -18.80 -8.25
CA ALA A 461 9.16 -19.74 -9.20
C ALA A 461 8.09 -20.59 -8.52
N ALA A 462 7.00 -20.85 -9.23
CA ALA A 462 5.95 -21.72 -8.71
C ALA A 462 6.49 -23.13 -8.47
N GLY A 463 6.73 -23.46 -7.20
CA GLY A 463 7.31 -24.74 -6.78
C GLY A 463 6.26 -25.82 -6.48
N GLY A 464 4.97 -25.46 -6.53
CA GLY A 464 3.85 -26.34 -6.22
C GLY A 464 2.52 -25.58 -6.27
N ALA A 465 1.42 -26.30 -6.14
CA ALA A 465 0.08 -25.71 -6.12
C ALA A 465 -0.16 -24.89 -4.84
N GLY A 466 -0.92 -23.80 -4.96
CA GLY A 466 -1.35 -23.00 -3.82
C GLY A 466 -0.22 -22.23 -3.13
N MET A 467 -0.30 -22.08 -1.81
CA MET A 467 0.51 -21.14 -1.03
C MET A 467 2.00 -21.51 -0.92
N ALA A 468 2.38 -22.70 -1.41
CA ALA A 468 3.76 -23.16 -1.45
C ALA A 468 4.68 -22.30 -2.33
N SER A 469 4.14 -21.32 -3.07
CA SER A 469 4.90 -20.44 -3.96
C SER A 469 4.95 -18.98 -3.51
N ALA A 470 4.44 -18.65 -2.32
CA ALA A 470 4.46 -17.27 -1.81
C ALA A 470 5.88 -16.82 -1.45
N ALA A 471 6.18 -15.54 -1.61
CA ALA A 471 7.53 -15.03 -1.38
C ALA A 471 7.91 -15.05 0.11
N VAL A 472 7.04 -14.52 0.97
CA VAL A 472 7.23 -14.51 2.43
C VAL A 472 6.02 -15.16 3.10
N VAL A 473 6.27 -16.13 3.98
CA VAL A 473 5.23 -16.88 4.69
C VAL A 473 5.50 -16.88 6.20
N ALA A 474 4.48 -16.55 6.98
CA ALA A 474 4.48 -16.64 8.45
C ALA A 474 3.29 -17.49 8.94
N THR A 475 3.51 -18.46 9.83
CA THR A 475 2.43 -19.35 10.32
C THR A 475 2.74 -19.91 11.71
N GLY A 476 1.73 -20.41 12.41
CA GLY A 476 1.90 -21.18 13.64
C GLY A 476 2.43 -20.38 14.82
N GLY A 477 2.12 -19.09 14.91
CA GLY A 477 2.61 -18.21 15.96
C GLY A 477 4.00 -17.63 15.71
N ALA A 478 4.51 -17.72 14.48
CA ALA A 478 5.79 -17.14 14.08
C ALA A 478 5.72 -15.61 13.97
N SER A 479 6.90 -14.97 13.95
CA SER A 479 7.03 -13.52 13.74
C SER A 479 7.90 -13.19 12.53
N VAL A 480 7.46 -12.25 11.71
CA VAL A 480 8.22 -11.73 10.57
C VAL A 480 8.35 -10.21 10.70
N THR A 481 9.58 -9.70 10.58
CA THR A 481 9.89 -8.26 10.57
C THR A 481 10.66 -7.92 9.30
N LEU A 482 10.08 -7.05 8.47
CA LEU A 482 10.68 -6.60 7.22
C LEU A 482 10.85 -5.07 7.25
N ASP A 483 12.07 -4.58 7.08
CA ASP A 483 12.38 -3.14 7.02
C ASP A 483 13.17 -2.79 5.75
N ARG A 484 12.66 -1.85 4.95
CA ARG A 484 13.22 -1.49 3.63
C ARG A 484 13.39 -2.72 2.72
N VAL A 485 12.33 -3.53 2.64
CA VAL A 485 12.32 -4.79 1.88
C VAL A 485 11.51 -4.65 0.60
N ARG A 486 12.03 -5.19 -0.49
CA ARG A 486 11.32 -5.38 -1.75
C ARG A 486 10.96 -6.84 -1.95
N VAL A 487 9.69 -7.10 -2.20
CA VAL A 487 9.12 -8.40 -2.58
C VAL A 487 8.53 -8.23 -3.98
N ALA A 488 9.13 -8.82 -5.02
CA ALA A 488 8.66 -8.56 -6.39
C ALA A 488 8.69 -9.77 -7.33
N GLN A 489 7.79 -9.79 -8.32
CA GLN A 489 7.78 -10.80 -9.39
C GLN A 489 7.70 -12.25 -8.86
N ASN A 490 6.90 -12.45 -7.82
CA ASN A 490 6.71 -13.76 -7.18
C ASN A 490 5.44 -14.43 -7.70
N ALA A 491 5.35 -15.75 -7.66
CA ALA A 491 4.12 -16.46 -7.99
C ALA A 491 3.16 -16.51 -6.78
N VAL A 492 1.86 -16.58 -7.04
CA VAL A 492 0.78 -16.86 -6.08
C VAL A 492 0.53 -15.78 -5.01
N GLY A 493 1.54 -15.39 -4.22
CA GLY A 493 1.41 -14.45 -3.11
C GLY A 493 2.71 -13.70 -2.81
N GLY A 494 2.60 -12.41 -2.49
CA GLY A 494 3.73 -11.60 -2.04
C GLY A 494 4.11 -11.94 -0.59
N ILE A 495 3.32 -11.44 0.36
CA ILE A 495 3.50 -11.69 1.79
C ILE A 495 2.23 -12.35 2.33
N VAL A 496 2.40 -13.45 3.05
CA VAL A 496 1.30 -14.30 3.48
C VAL A 496 1.48 -14.67 4.95
N ALA A 497 0.43 -14.49 5.77
CA ALA A 497 0.47 -14.87 7.18
C ALA A 497 -0.85 -15.47 7.68
N TYR A 498 -0.75 -16.57 8.43
CA TYR A 498 -1.89 -17.31 8.97
C TYR A 498 -1.67 -17.73 10.42
N ASP A 499 -2.76 -18.22 11.02
CA ASP A 499 -2.87 -18.73 12.38
C ASP A 499 -2.79 -17.65 13.46
N ALA A 500 -3.54 -17.89 14.53
CA ALA A 500 -3.56 -17.04 15.70
C ALA A 500 -2.16 -16.95 16.33
N GLY A 501 -1.79 -15.75 16.78
CA GLY A 501 -0.50 -15.47 17.39
C GLY A 501 0.62 -15.17 16.39
N THR A 502 0.42 -15.42 15.09
CA THR A 502 1.36 -15.02 14.04
C THR A 502 1.38 -13.50 13.90
N LYS A 503 2.57 -12.91 13.78
CA LYS A 503 2.76 -11.45 13.73
C LYS A 503 3.62 -11.05 12.54
N VAL A 504 3.18 -10.05 11.79
CA VAL A 504 3.94 -9.46 10.68
C VAL A 504 4.11 -7.96 10.92
N HIS A 505 5.37 -7.51 10.93
CA HIS A 505 5.73 -6.10 11.01
C HIS A 505 6.42 -5.66 9.71
N LEU A 506 5.84 -4.68 9.01
CA LEU A 506 6.33 -4.18 7.73
C LEU A 506 6.67 -2.68 7.87
N ALA A 507 7.92 -2.31 7.64
CA ALA A 507 8.37 -0.92 7.58
C ALA A 507 9.00 -0.63 6.21
N HIS A 508 8.47 0.33 5.46
CA HIS A 508 9.02 0.73 4.16
C HIS A 508 9.13 -0.44 3.16
N VAL A 509 8.05 -1.21 3.03
CA VAL A 509 8.03 -2.45 2.22
C VAL A 509 7.32 -2.21 0.90
N LEU A 510 7.92 -2.69 -0.20
CA LEU A 510 7.31 -2.75 -1.53
C LEU A 510 6.96 -4.19 -1.87
N VAL A 511 5.69 -4.46 -2.17
CA VAL A 511 5.19 -5.72 -2.73
C VAL A 511 4.67 -5.48 -4.14
N ALA A 512 5.32 -6.05 -5.16
CA ALA A 512 5.01 -5.71 -6.54
C ALA A 512 4.94 -6.88 -7.52
N ALA A 513 4.02 -6.80 -8.46
CA ALA A 513 3.95 -7.69 -9.62
C ALA A 513 3.88 -9.18 -9.25
N THR A 514 3.09 -9.55 -8.23
CA THR A 514 2.82 -10.95 -7.93
C THR A 514 2.02 -11.58 -9.07
N ALA A 515 2.59 -12.60 -9.70
CA ALA A 515 2.01 -13.38 -10.78
C ALA A 515 0.93 -14.34 -10.26
N PRO A 516 -0.06 -14.70 -11.09
CA PRO A 516 -1.05 -15.71 -10.70
C PRO A 516 -0.40 -17.09 -10.57
N ASP A 517 -1.07 -18.01 -9.89
CA ASP A 517 -0.73 -19.42 -9.89
C ASP A 517 -0.74 -19.96 -11.33
N PRO A 518 0.36 -20.51 -11.86
CA PRO A 518 0.39 -20.99 -13.25
C PRO A 518 -0.54 -22.17 -13.50
N ALA A 519 -0.90 -22.95 -12.48
CA ALA A 519 -1.78 -24.10 -12.63
C ALA A 519 -3.26 -23.71 -12.72
N THR A 520 -3.67 -22.65 -12.01
CA THR A 520 -5.08 -22.25 -11.92
C THR A 520 -5.39 -20.91 -12.55
N ALA A 521 -4.36 -20.12 -12.90
CA ALA A 521 -4.44 -18.70 -13.24
C ALA A 521 -5.15 -17.83 -12.18
N LYS A 522 -5.33 -18.36 -10.96
CA LYS A 522 -5.94 -17.65 -9.83
C LYS A 522 -4.88 -17.05 -8.91
N LEU A 523 -5.31 -16.32 -7.89
CA LEU A 523 -4.43 -15.71 -6.89
C LEU A 523 -3.53 -14.63 -7.51
N GLY A 524 -2.33 -14.43 -6.96
CA GLY A 524 -1.43 -13.33 -7.29
C GLY A 524 -1.56 -12.13 -6.35
N GLY A 525 -1.99 -12.39 -5.10
CA GLY A 525 -2.22 -11.35 -4.10
C GLY A 525 -0.94 -10.64 -3.64
N GLY A 526 -1.07 -9.38 -3.23
CA GLY A 526 0.03 -8.63 -2.63
C GLY A 526 0.33 -9.10 -1.21
N VAL A 527 -0.50 -8.69 -0.25
CA VAL A 527 -0.38 -9.02 1.18
C VAL A 527 -1.66 -9.68 1.67
N ASP A 528 -1.56 -10.93 2.14
CA ASP A 528 -2.68 -11.73 2.63
C ASP A 528 -2.46 -12.11 4.10
N ILE A 529 -3.39 -11.73 4.98
CA ILE A 529 -3.35 -12.00 6.42
C ILE A 529 -4.65 -12.69 6.82
N GLY A 530 -4.58 -13.90 7.38
CA GLY A 530 -5.76 -14.72 7.69
C GLY A 530 -5.70 -15.39 9.05
N ASP A 531 -6.76 -16.13 9.38
CA ASP A 531 -6.84 -17.08 10.50
C ASP A 531 -6.35 -16.53 11.85
N GLY A 532 -6.68 -15.28 12.17
CA GLY A 532 -6.33 -14.63 13.43
C GLY A 532 -4.91 -14.03 13.50
N ALA A 533 -4.16 -13.99 12.40
CA ALA A 533 -2.86 -13.34 12.34
C ALA A 533 -2.95 -11.80 12.50
N HIS A 534 -1.85 -11.18 12.91
CA HIS A 534 -1.75 -9.74 13.17
C HIS A 534 -0.77 -9.05 12.21
N LEU A 535 -1.23 -8.00 11.55
CA LEU A 535 -0.43 -7.12 10.69
C LEU A 535 -0.21 -5.75 11.34
N HIS A 536 1.03 -5.32 11.43
CA HIS A 536 1.39 -3.92 11.62
C HIS A 536 2.23 -3.46 10.43
N ALA A 537 1.80 -2.40 9.74
CA ALA A 537 2.51 -1.91 8.57
C ALA A 537 2.60 -0.37 8.56
N ASP A 538 3.78 0.14 8.23
CA ASP A 538 4.04 1.55 8.08
C ASP A 538 4.90 1.84 6.85
N GLY A 539 4.40 2.64 5.91
CA GLY A 539 5.08 2.86 4.63
C GLY A 539 5.02 1.65 3.70
N LEU A 540 3.85 1.01 3.58
CA LEU A 540 3.62 -0.14 2.70
C LEU A 540 3.22 0.32 1.29
N ARG A 541 3.85 -0.22 0.26
CA ARG A 541 3.41 -0.07 -1.13
C ARG A 541 3.09 -1.42 -1.74
N VAL A 542 1.90 -1.55 -2.30
CA VAL A 542 1.42 -2.74 -2.99
C VAL A 542 1.08 -2.34 -4.42
N PHE A 543 1.80 -2.88 -5.41
CA PHE A 543 1.74 -2.38 -6.78
C PHE A 543 1.61 -3.49 -7.83
N ALA A 544 0.70 -3.33 -8.79
CA ALA A 544 0.59 -4.22 -9.96
C ALA A 544 0.40 -5.71 -9.60
N ASN A 545 -0.25 -6.00 -8.47
CA ASN A 545 -0.59 -7.36 -8.06
C ASN A 545 -1.95 -7.76 -8.64
N ARG A 546 -2.29 -9.05 -8.58
CA ARG A 546 -3.57 -9.57 -9.10
C ARG A 546 -4.52 -9.95 -7.98
N ALA A 547 -5.80 -10.00 -8.32
CA ALA A 547 -6.92 -10.37 -7.44
C ALA A 547 -7.12 -9.41 -6.26
N THR A 548 -6.16 -9.32 -5.34
CA THR A 548 -6.20 -8.45 -4.16
C THR A 548 -4.86 -7.78 -3.87
N GLY A 549 -4.88 -6.49 -3.54
CA GLY A 549 -3.70 -5.78 -3.05
C GLY A 549 -3.37 -6.17 -1.61
N LEU A 550 -4.23 -5.79 -0.66
CA LEU A 550 -4.15 -6.13 0.76
C LEU A 550 -5.44 -6.82 1.19
N ARG A 551 -5.34 -8.02 1.78
CA ARG A 551 -6.50 -8.80 2.24
C ARG A 551 -6.33 -9.22 3.69
N LEU A 552 -7.35 -8.98 4.50
CA LEU A 552 -7.48 -9.50 5.85
C LEU A 552 -8.74 -10.36 5.97
N TRP A 553 -8.65 -11.57 6.51
CA TRP A 553 -9.79 -12.49 6.63
C TRP A 553 -9.70 -13.40 7.86
N ASP A 554 -10.75 -14.18 8.14
CA ASP A 554 -10.86 -15.15 9.24
C ASP A 554 -10.31 -14.61 10.59
N ALA A 555 -10.94 -13.53 11.10
CA ALA A 555 -10.57 -12.85 12.35
C ALA A 555 -9.16 -12.21 12.39
N ALA A 556 -8.44 -12.09 11.26
CA ALA A 556 -7.20 -11.32 11.19
C ALA A 556 -7.38 -9.86 11.64
N THR A 557 -6.30 -9.26 12.13
CA THR A 557 -6.31 -7.83 12.51
C THR A 557 -5.16 -7.07 11.87
N GLY A 558 -5.39 -5.80 11.55
CA GLY A 558 -4.39 -4.93 10.93
C GLY A 558 -4.40 -3.51 11.50
N ASP A 559 -3.21 -2.97 11.75
CA ASP A 559 -2.96 -1.54 11.91
C ASP A 559 -1.98 -1.09 10.81
N VAL A 560 -2.50 -0.36 9.83
CA VAL A 560 -1.78 -0.01 8.61
C VAL A 560 -1.78 1.51 8.42
N ALA A 561 -0.58 2.10 8.33
CA ALA A 561 -0.38 3.52 8.13
C ALA A 561 0.47 3.80 6.89
N ARG A 562 0.23 4.95 6.23
CA ARG A 562 1.00 5.44 5.08
C ARG A 562 1.12 4.37 3.99
N VAL A 563 -0.04 3.91 3.50
CA VAL A 563 -0.11 2.83 2.52
C VAL A 563 -0.57 3.32 1.15
N LEU A 564 0.10 2.81 0.11
CA LEU A 564 -0.30 2.97 -1.28
C LEU A 564 -0.61 1.60 -1.86
N VAL A 565 -1.86 1.36 -2.23
CA VAL A 565 -2.24 0.21 -3.06
C VAL A 565 -2.62 0.72 -4.44
N ASP A 566 -1.89 0.29 -5.45
CA ASP A 566 -1.99 0.87 -6.78
C ASP A 566 -1.91 -0.19 -7.89
N HIS A 567 -2.70 -0.01 -8.94
CA HIS A 567 -2.73 -0.91 -10.09
C HIS A 567 -3.08 -2.36 -9.75
N THR A 568 -4.02 -2.61 -8.83
CA THR A 568 -4.45 -4.00 -8.60
C THR A 568 -5.24 -4.51 -9.81
N LEU A 569 -4.66 -5.52 -10.47
CA LEU A 569 -5.16 -6.12 -11.69
C LEU A 569 -6.19 -7.22 -11.37
N PRO A 570 -7.11 -7.50 -12.30
CA PRO A 570 -8.02 -8.62 -12.14
C PRO A 570 -7.28 -9.95 -12.14
N GLN A 571 -7.92 -10.94 -11.55
CA GLN A 571 -7.47 -12.32 -11.59
C GLN A 571 -7.38 -12.80 -13.04
N ALA A 572 -6.30 -13.52 -13.39
CA ALA A 572 -6.04 -13.90 -14.78
C ALA A 572 -7.01 -14.99 -15.29
N ALA A 573 -7.53 -15.84 -14.41
CA ALA A 573 -8.40 -16.96 -14.78
C ALA A 573 -9.74 -16.53 -15.38
N ASP A 574 -10.33 -15.45 -14.88
CA ASP A 574 -11.72 -15.06 -15.15
C ASP A 574 -11.90 -13.56 -15.35
N GLY A 575 -10.87 -12.74 -15.12
CA GLY A 575 -10.98 -11.28 -15.19
C GLY A 575 -11.73 -10.64 -14.02
N SER A 576 -12.03 -11.42 -12.97
CA SER A 576 -12.77 -10.93 -11.79
C SER A 576 -11.82 -10.30 -10.75
N LEU A 577 -12.39 -9.71 -9.70
CA LEU A 577 -11.66 -9.10 -8.58
C LEU A 577 -10.83 -7.87 -9.00
N GLY A 578 -9.57 -7.78 -8.55
CA GLY A 578 -8.72 -6.60 -8.70
C GLY A 578 -8.85 -5.60 -7.56
N ARG A 579 -9.28 -6.07 -6.38
CA ARG A 579 -9.62 -5.24 -5.24
C ARG A 579 -8.39 -4.66 -4.56
N ALA A 580 -8.37 -3.38 -4.25
CA ALA A 580 -7.21 -2.80 -3.57
C ALA A 580 -7.09 -3.32 -2.14
N VAL A 581 -8.14 -3.18 -1.35
CA VAL A 581 -8.20 -3.66 0.04
C VAL A 581 -9.47 -4.47 0.26
N GLU A 582 -9.32 -5.65 0.85
CA GLU A 582 -10.43 -6.52 1.24
C GLU A 582 -10.34 -6.90 2.73
N VAL A 583 -11.46 -6.79 3.44
CA VAL A 583 -11.59 -7.22 4.85
C VAL A 583 -12.84 -8.08 5.00
N SER A 584 -12.66 -9.35 5.34
CA SER A 584 -13.74 -10.35 5.35
C SER A 584 -13.72 -11.27 6.57
N ALA A 585 -14.76 -12.09 6.72
CA ALA A 585 -14.87 -13.17 7.71
C ALA A 585 -14.44 -12.79 9.15
N GLY A 586 -14.89 -11.63 9.63
CA GLY A 586 -14.65 -11.17 11.01
C GLY A 586 -13.32 -10.44 11.22
N ALA A 587 -12.56 -10.19 10.17
CA ALA A 587 -11.33 -9.43 10.26
C ALA A 587 -11.56 -7.94 10.59
N THR A 588 -10.56 -7.30 11.20
CA THR A 588 -10.61 -5.88 11.57
C THR A 588 -9.39 -5.12 11.04
N LEU A 589 -9.61 -3.95 10.43
CA LEU A 589 -8.54 -3.10 9.91
C LEU A 589 -8.68 -1.65 10.38
N LEU A 590 -7.61 -1.12 10.96
CA LEU A 590 -7.37 0.32 11.10
C LEU A 590 -6.45 0.78 9.99
N LEU A 591 -6.93 1.68 9.14
CA LEU A 591 -6.24 2.20 7.98
C LEU A 591 -6.04 3.72 8.14
N ARG A 592 -4.79 4.21 8.08
CA ARG A 592 -4.48 5.63 8.30
C ARG A 592 -3.63 6.20 7.18
N ARG A 593 -4.03 7.33 6.60
CA ARG A 593 -3.30 8.00 5.51
C ARG A 593 -3.02 7.03 4.36
N ALA A 594 -4.09 6.59 3.71
CA ALA A 594 -4.04 5.56 2.68
C ALA A 594 -4.48 6.11 1.32
N ARG A 595 -3.84 5.64 0.26
CA ARG A 595 -4.27 5.88 -1.13
C ARG A 595 -4.46 4.55 -1.84
N LEU A 596 -5.65 4.35 -2.40
CA LEU A 596 -6.05 3.20 -3.20
C LEU A 596 -6.33 3.71 -4.62
N ALA A 597 -5.43 3.43 -5.57
CA ALA A 597 -5.51 4.01 -6.92
C ALA A 597 -5.48 2.98 -8.05
N ASN A 598 -6.11 3.28 -9.18
CA ASN A 598 -6.02 2.50 -10.43
C ASN A 598 -6.37 1.01 -10.25
N ASN A 599 -7.33 0.69 -9.40
CA ASN A 599 -7.73 -0.68 -9.09
C ASN A 599 -8.93 -1.10 -9.94
N ARG A 600 -9.27 -2.39 -9.91
CA ARG A 600 -10.43 -2.95 -10.62
C ARG A 600 -11.46 -3.50 -9.64
N GLY A 601 -12.71 -3.58 -10.06
CA GLY A 601 -13.78 -4.09 -9.23
C GLY A 601 -14.12 -3.15 -8.06
N ILE A 602 -13.42 -3.24 -6.93
CA ILE A 602 -13.71 -2.46 -5.72
C ILE A 602 -12.42 -1.92 -5.09
N GLY A 603 -12.37 -0.63 -4.76
CA GLY A 603 -11.23 -0.01 -4.09
C GLY A 603 -11.04 -0.54 -2.67
N LEU A 604 -12.01 -0.28 -1.79
CA LEU A 604 -12.07 -0.80 -0.42
C LEU A 604 -13.33 -1.64 -0.23
N PHE A 605 -13.19 -2.93 0.09
CA PHE A 605 -14.30 -3.85 0.28
C PHE A 605 -14.32 -4.45 1.68
N VAL A 606 -15.45 -4.33 2.37
CA VAL A 606 -15.70 -4.94 3.68
C VAL A 606 -16.88 -5.89 3.57
N VAL A 607 -16.70 -7.16 3.91
CA VAL A 607 -17.77 -8.17 3.78
C VAL A 607 -17.89 -9.02 5.04
N ASP A 608 -19.11 -9.47 5.35
CA ASP A 608 -19.51 -10.27 6.53
C ASP A 608 -19.79 -9.49 7.82
N ALA A 609 -20.75 -10.02 8.60
CA ALA A 609 -21.31 -9.46 9.84
C ALA A 609 -20.28 -8.93 10.86
N ALA A 610 -19.18 -9.66 11.03
CA ALA A 610 -18.18 -9.36 12.04
C ALA A 610 -17.03 -8.47 11.54
N SER A 611 -16.94 -8.24 10.22
CA SER A 611 -15.82 -7.54 9.61
C SER A 611 -15.94 -6.03 9.77
N LYS A 612 -14.83 -5.38 10.13
CA LYS A 612 -14.82 -3.96 10.49
C LYS A 612 -13.63 -3.23 9.90
N VAL A 613 -13.89 -2.08 9.30
CA VAL A 613 -12.84 -1.16 8.86
C VAL A 613 -13.09 0.24 9.40
N ARG A 614 -12.04 0.83 9.96
CA ARG A 614 -11.94 2.28 10.18
C ARG A 614 -10.81 2.82 9.32
N ALA A 615 -11.13 3.75 8.43
CA ALA A 615 -10.18 4.45 7.60
C ALA A 615 -10.16 5.94 7.95
N ASP A 616 -9.00 6.45 8.34
CA ASP A 616 -8.77 7.87 8.61
C ASP A 616 -7.85 8.42 7.50
N ASP A 617 -8.26 9.51 6.83
CA ASP A 617 -7.52 10.12 5.71
C ASP A 617 -7.34 9.15 4.53
N LEU A 618 -8.47 8.72 3.95
CA LEU A 618 -8.50 7.77 2.84
C LEU A 618 -8.74 8.46 1.50
N VAL A 619 -7.88 8.20 0.52
CA VAL A 619 -8.12 8.52 -0.89
C VAL A 619 -8.35 7.23 -1.66
N VAL A 620 -9.51 7.10 -2.31
CA VAL A 620 -9.76 6.08 -3.32
C VAL A 620 -9.99 6.78 -4.65
N ASP A 621 -9.25 6.37 -5.66
CA ASP A 621 -9.19 7.08 -6.93
C ASP A 621 -9.07 6.11 -8.10
N HIS A 622 -9.73 6.41 -9.23
CA HIS A 622 -9.62 5.62 -10.46
C HIS A 622 -9.93 4.12 -10.24
N THR A 623 -11.09 3.79 -9.66
CA THR A 623 -11.52 2.39 -9.54
C THR A 623 -12.35 2.00 -10.76
N GLY A 624 -11.77 1.19 -11.65
CA GLY A 624 -12.43 0.72 -12.87
C GLY A 624 -13.32 -0.50 -12.63
N PRO A 625 -14.27 -0.78 -13.54
CA PRO A 625 -15.01 -2.04 -13.52
C PRO A 625 -14.06 -3.23 -13.66
N ASP A 626 -14.50 -4.41 -13.22
CA ASP A 626 -13.75 -5.65 -13.49
C ASP A 626 -13.83 -6.05 -14.97
N ASP A 627 -12.90 -6.90 -15.41
CA ASP A 627 -12.80 -7.29 -16.82
C ASP A 627 -13.82 -8.40 -17.15
N ALA A 628 -14.24 -9.19 -16.16
CA ALA A 628 -15.14 -10.33 -16.32
C ALA A 628 -16.56 -9.90 -16.70
N SER A 629 -17.12 -8.99 -15.91
CA SER A 629 -18.52 -8.60 -15.97
C SER A 629 -18.68 -7.20 -16.55
N GLY A 630 -17.62 -6.39 -16.56
CA GLY A 630 -17.73 -4.96 -16.84
C GLY A 630 -18.56 -4.21 -15.79
N LEU A 631 -18.91 -4.88 -14.68
CA LEU A 631 -19.63 -4.33 -13.55
C LEU A 631 -18.65 -3.86 -12.47
N TYR A 632 -19.20 -3.26 -11.41
CA TYR A 632 -18.48 -2.64 -10.31
C TYR A 632 -17.70 -1.38 -10.73
N GLY A 633 -16.50 -1.16 -10.19
CA GLY A 633 -15.81 0.13 -10.18
C GLY A 633 -16.03 0.93 -8.90
N THR A 634 -16.57 0.29 -7.87
CA THR A 634 -16.99 0.95 -6.64
C THR A 634 -15.79 1.40 -5.82
N SER A 635 -15.70 2.68 -5.45
CA SER A 635 -14.56 3.14 -4.66
C SER A 635 -14.55 2.51 -3.26
N ALA A 636 -15.68 2.52 -2.55
CA ALA A 636 -15.81 1.89 -1.22
C ALA A 636 -17.13 1.13 -1.06
N ALA A 637 -17.08 -0.12 -0.60
CA ALA A 637 -18.27 -0.94 -0.40
C ALA A 637 -18.23 -1.72 0.92
N VAL A 638 -19.39 -1.84 1.56
CA VAL A 638 -19.62 -2.69 2.73
C VAL A 638 -20.84 -3.58 2.53
N ALA A 639 -20.67 -4.90 2.66
CA ALA A 639 -21.70 -5.92 2.51
C ALA A 639 -21.81 -6.75 3.80
N ASN A 640 -22.91 -6.66 4.54
CA ASN A 640 -23.06 -7.23 5.89
C ASN A 640 -22.01 -6.75 6.94
N GLY A 641 -21.02 -5.90 6.64
CA GLY A 641 -20.00 -5.48 7.61
C GLY A 641 -20.19 -4.08 8.19
N THR A 642 -19.13 -3.52 8.79
CA THR A 642 -19.06 -2.10 9.19
C THR A 642 -17.88 -1.39 8.54
N LEU A 643 -18.15 -0.28 7.85
CA LEU A 643 -17.13 0.59 7.26
C LEU A 643 -17.31 2.02 7.76
N ARG A 644 -16.26 2.56 8.39
CA ARG A 644 -16.19 3.96 8.82
C ARG A 644 -15.04 4.67 8.10
N ILE A 645 -15.34 5.75 7.40
CA ILE A 645 -14.34 6.62 6.77
C ILE A 645 -14.43 8.02 7.40
N VAL A 646 -13.33 8.48 7.99
CA VAL A 646 -13.20 9.81 8.60
C VAL A 646 -12.18 10.60 7.81
N ARG A 647 -12.64 11.67 7.15
CA ARG A 647 -11.88 12.47 6.18
C ARG A 647 -11.40 11.62 5.01
N GLY A 648 -11.82 11.97 3.81
CA GLY A 648 -11.39 11.22 2.64
C GLY A 648 -11.95 11.73 1.33
N ARG A 649 -11.49 11.11 0.26
CA ARG A 649 -11.89 11.42 -1.11
C ARG A 649 -12.14 10.12 -1.86
N LEU A 650 -13.34 9.98 -2.42
CA LEU A 650 -13.74 8.86 -3.29
C LEU A 650 -13.99 9.45 -4.67
N ALA A 651 -13.09 9.22 -5.61
CA ALA A 651 -13.11 9.89 -6.91
C ALA A 651 -12.86 8.96 -8.09
N HIS A 652 -13.34 9.37 -9.26
CA HIS A 652 -13.10 8.68 -10.54
C HIS A 652 -13.42 7.17 -10.48
N GLY A 653 -14.44 6.81 -9.70
CA GLY A 653 -14.99 5.46 -9.66
C GLY A 653 -15.95 5.23 -10.82
N HIS A 654 -16.21 3.97 -11.12
CA HIS A 654 -17.31 3.57 -11.99
C HIS A 654 -18.41 2.94 -11.14
N SER A 655 -19.67 3.12 -11.53
CA SER A 655 -20.83 2.59 -10.82
C SER A 655 -21.17 3.28 -9.49
N HIS A 656 -20.28 3.27 -8.47
CA HIS A 656 -20.58 3.83 -7.15
C HIS A 656 -19.37 4.53 -6.51
N GLY A 657 -19.59 5.68 -5.87
CA GLY A 657 -18.60 6.26 -4.95
C GLY A 657 -18.53 5.45 -3.65
N ALA A 658 -19.65 5.30 -2.96
CA ALA A 658 -19.75 4.48 -1.76
C ALA A 658 -21.02 3.61 -1.74
N ALA A 659 -20.95 2.39 -1.23
CA ALA A 659 -22.10 1.48 -1.16
C ALA A 659 -22.19 0.73 0.19
N ALA A 660 -23.39 0.72 0.77
CA ALA A 660 -23.78 -0.10 1.91
C ALA A 660 -24.86 -1.09 1.45
N VAL A 661 -24.57 -2.38 1.45
CA VAL A 661 -25.46 -3.38 0.89
C VAL A 661 -25.64 -4.55 1.84
N MET A 662 -26.72 -5.32 1.67
CA MET A 662 -27.00 -6.54 2.44
C MET A 662 -26.81 -6.30 3.94
N GLY A 663 -27.55 -5.39 4.56
CA GLY A 663 -27.40 -5.09 6.00
C GLY A 663 -26.12 -4.34 6.43
N GLY A 664 -25.22 -4.01 5.50
CA GLY A 664 -23.96 -3.33 5.78
C GLY A 664 -24.16 -1.94 6.40
N GLN A 665 -23.23 -1.54 7.28
CA GLN A 665 -23.23 -0.26 7.98
C GLN A 665 -22.12 0.63 7.45
N LEU A 666 -22.47 1.75 6.82
CA LEU A 666 -21.53 2.73 6.27
C LEU A 666 -21.64 4.06 7.02
N LEU A 667 -20.53 4.54 7.57
CA LEU A 667 -20.41 5.88 8.15
C LEU A 667 -19.33 6.67 7.41
N LEU A 668 -19.74 7.76 6.77
CA LEU A 668 -18.86 8.73 6.12
C LEU A 668 -18.89 10.04 6.91
N ALA A 669 -17.73 10.53 7.33
CA ALA A 669 -17.61 11.80 8.03
C ALA A 669 -16.56 12.68 7.37
N GLY A 670 -16.97 13.82 6.79
CA GLY A 670 -16.07 14.74 6.08
C GLY A 670 -15.48 14.13 4.81
N VAL A 671 -16.27 13.34 4.06
CA VAL A 671 -15.82 12.67 2.84
C VAL A 671 -16.32 13.40 1.60
N ALA A 672 -15.43 13.63 0.64
CA ALA A 672 -15.77 14.11 -0.69
C ALA A 672 -15.94 12.94 -1.65
N ILE A 673 -17.06 12.88 -2.36
CA ILE A 673 -17.35 11.90 -3.41
C ILE A 673 -17.55 12.68 -4.70
N HIS A 674 -16.73 12.46 -5.72
CA HIS A 674 -16.90 13.20 -6.98
C HIS A 674 -16.43 12.47 -8.22
N ASP A 675 -16.90 12.94 -9.38
CA ASP A 675 -16.53 12.40 -10.69
C ASP A 675 -16.81 10.89 -10.79
N ILE A 676 -17.98 10.45 -10.30
CA ILE A 676 -18.39 9.05 -10.40
C ILE A 676 -19.06 8.84 -11.75
N ALA A 677 -18.38 8.09 -12.61
CA ALA A 677 -18.85 7.76 -13.94
C ALA A 677 -19.84 6.61 -13.90
N ALA A 678 -20.70 6.57 -14.92
CA ALA A 678 -21.51 5.39 -15.18
C ALA A 678 -20.65 4.23 -15.73
N LEU A 679 -21.21 3.02 -15.73
CA LEU A 679 -20.56 1.86 -16.32
C LEU A 679 -20.41 2.05 -17.83
N PRO A 680 -19.22 1.79 -18.42
CA PRO A 680 -19.00 2.00 -19.85
C PRO A 680 -19.90 1.15 -20.76
N GLN A 681 -20.27 -0.06 -20.31
CA GLN A 681 -21.00 -1.03 -21.15
C GLN A 681 -22.51 -0.80 -21.17
N SER A 682 -23.11 -0.61 -20.00
CA SER A 682 -24.56 -0.40 -19.89
C SER A 682 -24.94 1.08 -19.95
N GLY A 683 -23.99 1.97 -19.71
CA GLY A 683 -24.24 3.37 -19.42
C GLY A 683 -24.92 3.60 -18.07
N GLN A 684 -25.29 2.53 -17.34
CA GLN A 684 -26.04 2.59 -16.08
C GLN A 684 -25.13 2.89 -14.88
N PHE A 685 -25.74 3.28 -13.76
CA PHE A 685 -25.08 3.63 -12.51
C PHE A 685 -24.35 4.98 -12.58
N GLY A 686 -23.36 5.19 -11.72
CA GLY A 686 -22.78 6.51 -11.48
C GLY A 686 -23.42 7.19 -10.27
N LEU A 687 -23.59 6.41 -9.19
CA LEU A 687 -24.19 6.83 -7.94
C LEU A 687 -23.11 7.39 -7.00
N GLY A 688 -23.39 8.50 -6.32
CA GLY A 688 -22.49 9.01 -5.29
C GLY A 688 -22.41 8.07 -4.09
N ALA A 689 -23.54 7.88 -3.40
CA ALA A 689 -23.68 6.92 -2.30
C ALA A 689 -24.94 6.06 -2.43
N LEU A 690 -24.84 4.77 -2.11
CA LEU A 690 -25.93 3.80 -2.17
C LEU A 690 -26.13 3.09 -0.83
N ALA A 691 -27.39 2.94 -0.41
CA ALA A 691 -27.83 1.97 0.59
C ALA A 691 -28.86 1.02 -0.05
N HIS A 692 -28.58 -0.29 -0.06
CA HIS A 692 -29.44 -1.29 -0.71
C HIS A 692 -29.61 -2.57 0.11
N GLN A 693 -30.73 -3.29 -0.06
CA GLN A 693 -31.00 -4.59 0.59
C GLN A 693 -30.76 -4.55 2.11
N GLY A 694 -31.43 -3.63 2.81
CA GLY A 694 -31.28 -3.44 4.25
C GLY A 694 -29.96 -2.78 4.66
N GLY A 695 -29.11 -2.35 3.71
CA GLY A 695 -27.93 -1.53 4.02
C GLY A 695 -28.31 -0.18 4.65
N HIS A 696 -27.40 0.37 5.44
CA HIS A 696 -27.57 1.63 6.16
C HIS A 696 -26.36 2.54 5.92
N ALA A 697 -26.61 3.78 5.48
CA ALA A 697 -25.55 4.76 5.27
C ALA A 697 -25.81 6.06 6.05
N THR A 698 -24.80 6.52 6.79
CA THR A 698 -24.81 7.82 7.49
C THR A 698 -23.71 8.71 6.94
N LEU A 699 -24.08 9.88 6.45
CA LEU A 699 -23.18 10.86 5.84
C LEU A 699 -23.20 12.15 6.67
N LEU A 700 -22.07 12.48 7.28
CA LEU A 700 -21.90 13.64 8.16
C LEU A 700 -20.93 14.64 7.53
N GLY A 701 -21.40 15.83 7.16
CA GLY A 701 -20.54 16.88 6.59
C GLY A 701 -19.87 16.47 5.28
N CYS A 702 -20.55 15.68 4.45
CA CYS A 702 -19.96 15.15 3.21
C CYS A 702 -20.26 16.07 2.02
N ALA A 703 -19.47 15.95 0.94
CA ALA A 703 -19.71 16.63 -0.33
C ALA A 703 -19.81 15.60 -1.45
N ILE A 704 -20.88 15.62 -2.22
CA ILE A 704 -21.11 14.74 -3.37
C ILE A 704 -21.31 15.61 -4.61
N ALA A 705 -20.47 15.44 -5.63
CA ALA A 705 -20.48 16.30 -6.81
C ALA A 705 -20.20 15.54 -8.12
N ARG A 706 -20.72 16.00 -9.26
CA ARG A 706 -20.39 15.46 -10.60
C ARG A 706 -20.59 13.95 -10.68
N VAL A 707 -21.83 13.53 -10.45
CA VAL A 707 -22.26 12.13 -10.53
C VAL A 707 -23.36 12.01 -11.59
N ARG A 708 -23.55 10.82 -12.19
CA ARG A 708 -24.35 10.69 -13.43
C ARG A 708 -25.81 10.25 -13.26
N GLN A 709 -26.16 9.54 -12.19
CA GLN A 709 -27.53 9.02 -12.04
C GLN A 709 -28.18 9.52 -10.74
N ALA A 710 -27.52 9.34 -9.61
CA ALA A 710 -28.02 9.92 -8.37
C ALA A 710 -26.90 10.30 -7.41
N GLY A 711 -27.10 11.35 -6.63
CA GLY A 711 -26.20 11.74 -5.55
C GLY A 711 -26.22 10.70 -4.43
N VAL A 712 -27.37 10.47 -3.82
CA VAL A 712 -27.56 9.48 -2.76
C VAL A 712 -28.83 8.66 -3.01
N THR A 713 -28.73 7.34 -2.93
CA THR A 713 -29.85 6.42 -3.15
C THR A 713 -30.05 5.50 -1.94
N ALA A 714 -31.31 5.33 -1.52
CA ALA A 714 -31.74 4.30 -0.58
C ALA A 714 -32.79 3.41 -1.23
N ALA A 715 -32.63 2.09 -1.18
CA ALA A 715 -33.54 1.15 -1.82
C ALA A 715 -33.68 -0.19 -1.08
N THR A 716 -34.85 -0.84 -1.21
CA THR A 716 -35.10 -2.21 -0.70
C THR A 716 -34.88 -2.33 0.81
N ALA A 717 -35.76 -1.69 1.60
CA ALA A 717 -35.71 -1.67 3.07
C ALA A 717 -34.42 -1.06 3.68
N SER A 718 -33.70 -0.25 2.91
CA SER A 718 -32.49 0.45 3.37
C SER A 718 -32.78 1.83 3.95
N SER A 719 -31.80 2.40 4.66
CA SER A 719 -31.87 3.79 5.10
C SER A 719 -30.62 4.62 4.82
N VAL A 720 -30.85 5.91 4.55
CA VAL A 720 -29.80 6.92 4.43
C VAL A 720 -30.08 8.07 5.39
N THR A 721 -29.05 8.52 6.10
CA THR A 721 -29.09 9.71 6.96
C THR A 721 -28.02 10.69 6.52
N LEU A 722 -28.43 11.91 6.16
CA LEU A 722 -27.54 12.99 5.73
C LEU A 722 -27.62 14.13 6.74
N VAL A 723 -26.49 14.57 7.27
CA VAL A 723 -26.39 15.70 8.19
C VAL A 723 -25.30 16.66 7.73
N GLY A 724 -25.64 17.90 7.39
CA GLY A 724 -24.65 18.88 6.91
C GLY A 724 -24.02 18.51 5.56
N THR A 725 -24.67 17.65 4.77
CA THR A 725 -24.13 17.13 3.51
C THR A 725 -24.56 17.99 2.33
N THR A 726 -23.64 18.23 1.40
CA THR A 726 -23.93 18.89 0.12
C THR A 726 -23.94 17.86 -1.00
N VAL A 727 -24.98 17.88 -1.82
CA VAL A 727 -25.10 17.10 -3.05
C VAL A 727 -25.28 18.08 -4.20
N ALA A 728 -24.44 18.02 -5.23
CA ALA A 728 -24.57 18.92 -6.35
C ALA A 728 -24.12 18.32 -7.67
N GLN A 729 -24.51 18.97 -8.78
CA GLN A 729 -24.06 18.57 -10.13
C GLN A 729 -24.36 17.10 -10.39
N VAL A 730 -25.60 16.70 -10.15
CA VAL A 730 -26.08 15.35 -10.50
C VAL A 730 -26.60 15.42 -11.92
N GLU A 731 -25.80 14.91 -12.84
CA GLU A 731 -26.08 14.94 -14.26
C GLU A 731 -27.05 13.82 -14.66
N VAL A 732 -27.46 13.81 -15.92
CA VAL A 732 -28.32 12.77 -16.50
C VAL A 732 -27.46 11.64 -17.01
N GLU A 733 -27.97 10.42 -16.89
CA GLU A 733 -27.39 9.28 -17.58
C GLU A 733 -27.78 9.32 -19.07
N ALA A 734 -26.81 9.56 -19.95
CA ALA A 734 -27.08 9.71 -21.39
C ALA A 734 -27.71 8.46 -22.04
N ALA A 735 -27.40 7.26 -21.51
CA ALA A 735 -27.83 5.99 -22.10
C ALA A 735 -29.26 5.58 -21.72
N SER A 736 -29.61 5.65 -20.43
CA SER A 736 -30.94 5.23 -19.97
C SER A 736 -31.98 6.34 -19.94
N ALA A 737 -31.58 7.59 -20.22
CA ALA A 737 -32.38 8.77 -19.91
C ALA A 737 -32.82 8.86 -18.43
N ALA A 738 -32.15 8.11 -17.53
CA ALA A 738 -32.42 8.18 -16.10
C ALA A 738 -32.10 9.58 -15.59
N HIS A 739 -33.04 10.10 -14.80
CA HIS A 739 -32.95 11.43 -14.22
C HIS A 739 -31.78 11.53 -13.24
N GLY A 740 -31.06 12.64 -13.32
CA GLY A 740 -30.06 13.03 -12.33
C GLY A 740 -30.74 13.49 -11.05
N VAL A 741 -30.94 12.57 -10.10
CA VAL A 741 -31.62 12.85 -8.84
C VAL A 741 -30.63 13.10 -7.70
N GLY A 742 -30.74 14.23 -7.01
CA GLY A 742 -29.87 14.54 -5.86
C GLY A 742 -29.95 13.46 -4.78
N VAL A 743 -31.12 13.27 -4.17
CA VAL A 743 -31.37 12.22 -3.16
C VAL A 743 -32.62 11.43 -3.52
N TRP A 744 -32.51 10.10 -3.57
CA TRP A 744 -33.58 9.19 -3.97
C TRP A 744 -33.89 8.15 -2.89
N ALA A 745 -35.14 8.11 -2.42
CA ALA A 745 -35.69 7.01 -1.64
C ALA A 745 -36.66 6.14 -2.47
N TYR A 746 -36.31 4.88 -2.68
CA TYR A 746 -37.13 3.87 -3.36
C TYR A 746 -38.18 3.26 -2.43
N PRO A 747 -39.07 2.36 -2.94
CA PRO A 747 -40.07 1.70 -2.11
C PRO A 747 -39.46 1.06 -0.88
N GLN A 748 -40.13 1.25 0.27
CA GLN A 748 -39.72 0.75 1.60
C GLN A 748 -38.40 1.32 2.13
N ALA A 749 -37.75 2.23 1.42
CA ALA A 749 -36.53 2.87 1.90
C ALA A 749 -36.85 4.13 2.71
N THR A 750 -35.94 4.48 3.62
CA THR A 750 -36.05 5.70 4.44
C THR A 750 -34.90 6.66 4.15
N ALA A 751 -35.21 7.92 3.86
CA ALA A 751 -34.22 8.99 3.76
C ALA A 751 -34.49 10.08 4.82
N THR A 752 -33.47 10.38 5.63
CA THR A 752 -33.50 11.48 6.61
C THR A 752 -32.44 12.51 6.24
N LEU A 753 -32.87 13.75 6.01
CA LEU A 753 -32.02 14.86 5.58
C LEU A 753 -32.10 15.98 6.62
N ARG A 754 -30.95 16.41 7.15
CA ARG A 754 -30.85 17.51 8.11
C ARG A 754 -29.73 18.47 7.71
N ALA A 755 -30.04 19.76 7.57
CA ALA A 755 -29.05 20.76 7.15
C ALA A 755 -28.36 20.37 5.83
N VAL A 756 -29.14 19.84 4.87
CA VAL A 756 -28.63 19.33 3.59
C VAL A 756 -28.82 20.38 2.50
N ARG A 757 -27.83 20.52 1.63
CA ARG A 757 -27.96 21.31 0.41
C ARG A 757 -27.95 20.39 -0.80
N VAL A 758 -28.96 20.50 -1.66
CA VAL A 758 -29.00 19.84 -2.95
C VAL A 758 -29.09 20.90 -4.05
N ALA A 759 -28.14 20.91 -4.98
CA ALA A 759 -28.07 21.93 -6.02
C ALA A 759 -27.78 21.34 -7.41
N GLN A 760 -28.27 21.95 -8.49
CA GLN A 760 -27.86 21.60 -9.86
C GLN A 760 -28.06 20.11 -10.21
N SER A 761 -29.18 19.53 -9.78
CA SER A 761 -29.58 18.17 -10.15
C SER A 761 -30.43 18.19 -11.43
N HIS A 762 -30.10 17.35 -12.40
CA HIS A 762 -30.82 17.26 -13.68
C HIS A 762 -32.01 16.30 -13.60
N GLY A 763 -33.11 16.74 -12.99
CA GLY A 763 -34.32 15.94 -12.85
C GLY A 763 -35.08 16.27 -11.58
N ALA A 764 -34.51 15.90 -10.43
CA ALA A 764 -35.05 16.30 -9.14
C ALA A 764 -33.94 16.49 -8.10
N ALA A 765 -34.10 17.45 -7.18
CA ALA A 765 -33.17 17.55 -6.05
C ALA A 765 -33.43 16.41 -5.04
N VAL A 766 -34.69 16.20 -4.64
CA VAL A 766 -35.07 15.08 -3.77
C VAL A 766 -36.26 14.34 -4.36
N ALA A 767 -36.21 13.01 -4.39
CA ALA A 767 -37.31 12.18 -4.85
C ALA A 767 -37.59 11.02 -3.89
N THR A 768 -38.86 10.71 -3.68
CA THR A 768 -39.31 9.49 -3.00
C THR A 768 -40.44 8.80 -3.77
N PHE A 769 -40.37 7.48 -3.90
CA PHE A 769 -41.43 6.64 -4.48
C PHE A 769 -41.78 5.51 -3.53
N ARG A 770 -42.97 5.56 -2.91
CA ARG A 770 -43.41 4.58 -1.87
C ARG A 770 -42.39 4.36 -0.74
N GLY A 771 -41.57 5.37 -0.47
CA GLY A 771 -40.61 5.39 0.64
C GLY A 771 -41.03 6.37 1.73
N THR A 772 -40.22 6.45 2.78
CA THR A 772 -40.32 7.43 3.86
C THR A 772 -39.27 8.53 3.69
N LEU A 773 -39.67 9.78 3.81
CA LEU A 773 -38.80 10.94 3.65
C LEU A 773 -39.01 11.96 4.78
N ASP A 774 -37.95 12.27 5.54
CA ASP A 774 -37.92 13.35 6.55
C ASP A 774 -36.85 14.38 6.14
N VAL A 775 -37.27 15.56 5.71
CA VAL A 775 -36.40 16.66 5.26
C VAL A 775 -36.51 17.83 6.22
N ARG A 776 -35.39 18.22 6.81
CA ARG A 776 -35.30 19.34 7.76
C ARG A 776 -34.16 20.29 7.45
N ALA A 777 -34.41 21.59 7.55
CA ALA A 777 -33.39 22.61 7.37
C ALA A 777 -32.64 22.46 6.03
N ALA A 778 -33.33 22.08 4.95
CA ALA A 778 -32.69 21.75 3.67
C ALA A 778 -32.82 22.89 2.65
N VAL A 779 -31.81 22.99 1.77
CA VAL A 779 -31.78 23.95 0.65
C VAL A 779 -31.78 23.16 -0.65
N LEU A 780 -32.88 23.22 -1.40
CA LEU A 780 -33.09 22.48 -2.65
C LEU A 780 -33.17 23.49 -3.81
N VAL A 781 -32.08 23.65 -4.55
CA VAL A 781 -31.94 24.78 -5.47
C VAL A 781 -31.47 24.41 -6.87
N ASP A 782 -31.86 25.22 -7.85
CA ASP A 782 -31.33 25.17 -9.21
C ASP A 782 -31.43 23.80 -9.89
N THR A 783 -32.55 23.09 -9.72
CA THR A 783 -32.74 21.82 -10.46
C THR A 783 -33.00 22.11 -11.93
N LEU A 784 -32.29 21.38 -12.77
CA LEU A 784 -32.21 21.63 -14.20
C LEU A 784 -33.02 20.58 -14.95
N ALA A 785 -33.52 20.99 -16.12
CA ALA A 785 -34.06 20.04 -17.08
C ALA A 785 -32.93 19.11 -17.56
N ALA A 786 -33.24 17.83 -17.71
CA ALA A 786 -32.35 16.87 -18.36
C ALA A 786 -32.06 17.32 -19.80
N SER A 787 -30.84 17.78 -20.08
CA SER A 787 -30.43 18.19 -21.42
C SER A 787 -30.38 16.98 -22.35
N GLY A 788 -31.13 17.00 -23.45
CA GLY A 788 -31.11 15.93 -24.46
C GLY A 788 -32.15 14.83 -24.28
N ALA A 789 -32.93 14.84 -23.19
CA ALA A 789 -34.14 14.01 -23.13
C ALA A 789 -35.11 14.52 -24.20
N ALA A 790 -35.38 13.71 -25.23
CA ALA A 790 -36.45 13.99 -26.18
C ALA A 790 -37.70 14.27 -25.35
N ALA A 791 -38.27 15.47 -25.50
CA ALA A 791 -39.46 15.86 -24.76
C ALA A 791 -40.47 14.72 -24.92
N THR A 792 -40.84 14.08 -23.81
CA THR A 792 -41.90 13.08 -23.84
C THR A 792 -43.15 13.73 -24.46
N PRO A 793 -44.00 12.99 -25.18
CA PRO A 793 -45.23 13.55 -25.72
C PRO A 793 -46.08 14.13 -24.57
N GLY A 794 -45.99 15.46 -24.35
CA GLY A 794 -46.39 16.14 -23.10
C GLY A 794 -45.46 17.26 -22.64
N GLY A 795 -44.22 17.35 -23.14
CA GLY A 795 -43.41 18.58 -23.19
C GLY A 795 -42.71 19.04 -21.91
N LEU A 796 -43.02 18.52 -20.72
CA LEU A 796 -42.38 18.97 -19.48
C LEU A 796 -41.29 18.01 -19.01
N VAL A 797 -40.04 18.47 -19.14
CA VAL A 797 -38.86 17.81 -18.61
C VAL A 797 -38.85 17.94 -17.09
N LEU A 798 -38.49 16.86 -16.39
CA LEU A 798 -38.36 16.85 -14.94
C LEU A 798 -37.24 17.81 -14.51
N ALA A 799 -37.57 18.70 -13.58
CA ALA A 799 -36.68 19.69 -12.99
C ALA A 799 -37.28 20.19 -11.66
N ASP A 800 -37.58 19.25 -10.75
CA ASP A 800 -38.33 19.53 -9.53
C ASP A 800 -37.43 19.64 -8.28
N GLY A 801 -37.74 20.54 -7.36
CA GLY A 801 -37.04 20.61 -6.07
C GLY A 801 -37.25 19.35 -5.23
N LEU A 802 -38.50 19.01 -4.94
CA LEU A 802 -38.89 17.80 -4.23
C LEU A 802 -40.04 17.08 -4.94
N VAL A 803 -39.89 15.78 -5.15
CA VAL A 803 -40.91 14.89 -5.70
C VAL A 803 -41.26 13.81 -4.69
N ALA A 804 -42.55 13.68 -4.36
CA ALA A 804 -43.07 12.60 -3.54
C ALA A 804 -44.22 11.91 -4.24
N ARG A 805 -43.99 10.69 -4.73
CA ARG A 805 -44.99 9.89 -5.43
C ARG A 805 -45.35 8.66 -4.62
N GLU A 806 -46.63 8.51 -4.30
CA GLU A 806 -47.16 7.37 -3.54
C GLU A 806 -46.38 7.09 -2.23
N ALA A 807 -45.73 8.11 -1.67
CA ALA A 807 -44.87 8.00 -0.50
C ALA A 807 -45.67 7.66 0.76
N GLU A 808 -45.12 6.81 1.63
CA GLU A 808 -45.80 6.35 2.85
C GLU A 808 -45.86 7.48 3.90
N GLN A 809 -44.74 8.16 4.09
CA GLN A 809 -44.62 9.29 5.00
C GLN A 809 -43.66 10.33 4.43
N VAL A 810 -44.09 11.60 4.42
CA VAL A 810 -43.26 12.72 3.98
C VAL A 810 -43.37 13.86 4.99
N ALA A 811 -42.26 14.26 5.57
CA ALA A 811 -42.17 15.44 6.43
C ALA A 811 -41.17 16.43 5.83
N VAL A 812 -41.61 17.66 5.59
CA VAL A 812 -40.76 18.75 5.08
C VAL A 812 -40.88 19.92 6.04
N ARG A 813 -39.75 20.29 6.67
CA ARG A 813 -39.69 21.34 7.69
C ARG A 813 -38.48 22.24 7.48
N ASP A 814 -38.66 23.55 7.67
CA ASP A 814 -37.56 24.51 7.63
C ASP A 814 -36.79 24.49 6.29
N CYS A 815 -37.48 24.21 5.17
CA CYS A 815 -36.83 24.00 3.88
C CYS A 815 -36.93 25.23 2.96
N TRP A 816 -35.84 25.53 2.25
CA TRP A 816 -35.80 26.51 1.19
C TRP A 816 -35.70 25.81 -0.16
N VAL A 817 -36.69 26.00 -1.03
CA VAL A 817 -36.77 25.36 -2.34
C VAL A 817 -36.86 26.44 -3.41
N ALA A 818 -35.81 26.63 -4.23
CA ALA A 818 -35.77 27.75 -5.17
C ALA A 818 -35.13 27.47 -6.53
N GLY A 819 -35.56 28.19 -7.58
CA GLY A 819 -34.90 28.15 -8.88
C GLY A 819 -35.05 26.82 -9.62
N ASN A 820 -36.12 26.07 -9.36
CA ASN A 820 -36.32 24.74 -9.95
C ASN A 820 -37.04 24.86 -11.29
N GLY A 821 -36.54 24.19 -12.33
CA GLY A 821 -37.01 24.34 -13.70
C GLY A 821 -38.48 23.97 -13.95
N ARG A 822 -39.10 23.20 -13.04
CA ARG A 822 -40.50 22.78 -13.11
C ARG A 822 -41.25 23.09 -11.81
N ALA A 823 -41.29 22.19 -10.83
CA ALA A 823 -41.96 22.43 -9.55
C ALA A 823 -40.96 22.66 -8.41
N GLY A 824 -41.31 23.50 -7.43
CA GLY A 824 -40.63 23.53 -6.15
C GLY A 824 -40.92 22.24 -5.40
N LEU A 825 -42.20 22.03 -5.07
CA LEU A 825 -42.69 20.84 -4.37
C LEU A 825 -43.75 20.13 -5.21
N PHE A 826 -43.62 18.83 -5.42
CA PHE A 826 -44.54 18.03 -6.22
C PHE A 826 -44.96 16.75 -5.48
N PHE A 827 -46.24 16.65 -5.14
CA PHE A 827 -46.84 15.51 -4.47
C PHE A 827 -47.85 14.83 -5.38
N ASP A 828 -47.70 13.51 -5.53
CA ASP A 828 -48.46 12.76 -6.52
C ASP A 828 -48.97 11.41 -5.98
N GLY A 829 -50.30 11.23 -6.04
CA GLY A 829 -50.96 9.96 -5.76
C GLY A 829 -51.60 9.88 -4.37
N PRO A 830 -52.61 9.00 -4.21
CA PRO A 830 -53.48 8.97 -3.04
C PRO A 830 -52.83 8.33 -1.82
N ALA A 831 -51.67 7.68 -1.97
CA ALA A 831 -50.93 7.07 -0.88
C ALA A 831 -50.10 8.09 -0.08
N VAL A 832 -49.92 9.31 -0.62
CA VAL A 832 -49.34 10.45 0.11
C VAL A 832 -50.39 10.99 1.10
N LYS A 833 -50.76 10.18 2.10
CA LYS A 833 -51.66 10.55 3.19
C LYS A 833 -50.82 10.77 4.44
N GLY A 834 -50.76 12.02 4.88
CA GLY A 834 -49.94 12.41 6.03
C GLY A 834 -48.64 13.13 5.65
N ALA A 835 -48.52 13.60 4.40
CA ALA A 835 -47.46 14.55 4.08
C ALA A 835 -47.63 15.82 4.92
N THR A 836 -46.59 16.23 5.64
CA THR A 836 -46.60 17.45 6.47
C THR A 836 -45.60 18.46 5.91
N LEU A 837 -46.05 19.70 5.80
CA LEU A 837 -45.27 20.82 5.30
C LEU A 837 -45.35 21.98 6.29
N ALA A 838 -44.20 22.36 6.85
CA ALA A 838 -44.11 23.43 7.84
C ALA A 838 -42.86 24.30 7.63
N HIS A 839 -42.96 25.60 7.93
CA HIS A 839 -41.82 26.53 7.93
C HIS A 839 -40.96 26.46 6.65
N SER A 840 -41.58 26.26 5.50
CA SER A 840 -40.84 26.00 4.25
C SER A 840 -41.25 27.00 3.17
N VAL A 841 -40.32 27.34 2.29
CA VAL A 841 -40.50 28.30 1.22
C VAL A 841 -40.23 27.62 -0.12
N ALA A 842 -41.15 27.75 -1.07
CA ALA A 842 -40.96 27.37 -2.47
C ALA A 842 -41.04 28.60 -3.36
N THR A 843 -39.97 28.95 -4.09
CA THR A 843 -39.92 30.19 -4.89
C THR A 843 -39.18 30.02 -6.20
N GLN A 844 -39.39 30.93 -7.16
CA GLN A 844 -38.64 30.96 -8.42
C GLN A 844 -38.70 29.63 -9.20
N SER A 845 -39.85 28.94 -9.14
CA SER A 845 -40.14 27.75 -9.94
C SER A 845 -41.30 28.05 -10.90
N VAL A 846 -41.53 27.20 -11.91
CA VAL A 846 -42.77 27.32 -12.71
C VAL A 846 -43.98 27.12 -11.80
N PHE A 847 -43.94 26.07 -10.99
CA PHE A 847 -44.94 25.79 -9.96
C PHE A 847 -44.31 25.83 -8.56
N GLY A 848 -44.90 26.56 -7.62
CA GLY A 848 -44.46 26.55 -6.21
C GLY A 848 -44.72 25.20 -5.55
N LEU A 849 -46.00 24.86 -5.39
CA LEU A 849 -46.48 23.57 -4.89
C LEU A 849 -47.52 22.96 -5.85
N VAL A 850 -47.32 21.69 -6.19
CA VAL A 850 -48.23 20.89 -6.99
C VAL A 850 -48.71 19.69 -6.19
N THR A 851 -50.03 19.47 -6.17
CA THR A 851 -50.65 18.27 -5.60
C THR A 851 -51.59 17.65 -6.64
N GLN A 852 -51.45 16.36 -6.95
CA GLN A 852 -52.31 15.71 -7.93
C GLN A 852 -52.66 14.26 -7.57
N ARG A 853 -53.67 13.71 -8.24
CA ARG A 853 -54.16 12.32 -8.10
C ARG A 853 -54.51 11.98 -6.65
N GLY A 854 -55.12 12.93 -5.94
CA GLY A 854 -55.60 12.74 -4.58
C GLY A 854 -54.54 12.83 -3.48
N ALA A 855 -53.35 13.35 -3.77
CA ALA A 855 -52.36 13.66 -2.73
C ALA A 855 -52.89 14.73 -1.75
N VAL A 856 -52.76 14.49 -0.44
CA VAL A 856 -53.20 15.43 0.61
C VAL A 856 -52.01 15.85 1.45
N VAL A 857 -51.68 17.14 1.41
CA VAL A 857 -50.59 17.72 2.18
C VAL A 857 -51.16 18.56 3.32
N ALA A 858 -50.88 18.15 4.55
CA ALA A 858 -51.17 18.93 5.75
C ALA A 858 -50.18 20.11 5.83
N ARG A 859 -50.70 21.32 5.65
CA ARG A 859 -49.94 22.56 5.68
C ARG A 859 -50.14 23.24 7.02
N THR A 860 -49.05 23.62 7.69
CA THR A 860 -49.14 24.59 8.79
C THR A 860 -49.18 26.01 8.22
N ALA A 861 -49.59 27.00 9.02
CA ALA A 861 -49.68 28.41 8.60
C ALA A 861 -48.32 29.04 8.21
N SER A 862 -47.21 28.32 8.37
CA SER A 862 -45.84 28.79 8.15
C SER A 862 -45.21 28.34 6.82
N TRP A 863 -45.99 27.77 5.89
CA TRP A 863 -45.51 27.47 4.54
C TRP A 863 -45.90 28.55 3.52
N ILE A 864 -44.97 28.87 2.60
CA ILE A 864 -45.09 29.97 1.64
C ILE A 864 -44.65 29.52 0.24
N ALA A 865 -45.46 29.82 -0.78
CA ALA A 865 -45.03 29.82 -2.18
C ALA A 865 -45.11 31.24 -2.75
N LEU A 866 -43.98 31.75 -3.26
CA LEU A 866 -43.88 33.13 -3.76
C LEU A 866 -43.04 33.17 -5.03
N ASN A 867 -43.30 34.14 -5.91
CA ASN A 867 -42.51 34.38 -7.12
C ASN A 867 -42.36 33.15 -8.02
N SER A 868 -43.33 32.23 -7.97
CA SER A 868 -43.50 31.18 -8.97
C SER A 868 -44.54 31.62 -10.00
N GLN A 869 -44.48 31.10 -11.23
CA GLN A 869 -45.49 31.45 -12.23
C GLN A 869 -46.89 31.03 -11.75
N GLN A 870 -46.97 29.89 -11.06
CA GLN A 870 -48.14 29.46 -10.31
C GLN A 870 -47.71 29.01 -8.91
N ASN A 871 -48.18 29.70 -7.87
CA ASN A 871 -47.80 29.34 -6.49
C ASN A 871 -48.41 28.00 -6.05
N LEU A 872 -49.62 27.69 -6.52
CA LEU A 872 -50.37 26.48 -6.20
C LEU A 872 -51.00 25.91 -7.48
N ALA A 873 -50.81 24.62 -7.75
CA ALA A 873 -51.52 23.92 -8.82
C ALA A 873 -52.08 22.57 -8.32
N GLY A 874 -53.38 22.36 -8.52
CA GLY A 874 -54.06 21.09 -8.25
C GLY A 874 -54.31 20.34 -9.56
N ASP A 875 -54.04 19.03 -9.58
CA ASP A 875 -54.33 18.13 -10.72
C ASP A 875 -53.86 18.67 -12.09
N ALA A 876 -52.66 19.25 -12.12
CA ALA A 876 -52.08 19.89 -13.30
C ALA A 876 -51.72 18.92 -14.44
N GLY A 877 -52.02 17.62 -14.30
CA GLY A 877 -51.72 16.59 -15.30
C GLY A 877 -50.22 16.41 -15.54
N LEU A 878 -49.37 16.76 -14.56
CA LEU A 878 -47.93 16.66 -14.70
C LEU A 878 -47.51 15.20 -14.65
N SER A 879 -46.62 14.78 -15.55
CA SER A 879 -45.99 13.46 -15.45
C SER A 879 -45.05 13.44 -14.24
N ALA A 880 -45.17 12.40 -13.42
CA ALA A 880 -44.17 12.09 -12.41
C ALA A 880 -43.07 11.22 -12.99
N PRO A 881 -41.83 11.31 -12.45
CA PRO A 881 -40.79 10.35 -12.80
C PRO A 881 -41.31 8.94 -12.54
N GLU A 882 -41.03 8.04 -13.47
CA GLU A 882 -40.97 6.64 -13.13
C GLU A 882 -39.62 6.36 -12.49
N PRO A 883 -39.57 5.61 -11.38
CA PRO A 883 -38.30 5.20 -10.81
C PRO A 883 -37.57 4.35 -11.85
N PRO A 884 -36.29 4.63 -12.17
CA PRO A 884 -35.51 3.74 -13.00
C PRO A 884 -35.45 2.41 -12.25
N GLN A 885 -35.65 1.33 -12.99
CA GLN A 885 -35.45 0.00 -12.43
C GLN A 885 -33.98 -0.09 -12.01
N LEU A 886 -33.74 -0.15 -10.70
CA LEU A 886 -32.43 -0.51 -10.21
C LEU A 886 -32.20 -1.95 -10.63
N ALA A 887 -31.24 -2.16 -11.53
CA ALA A 887 -30.75 -3.49 -11.81
C ALA A 887 -30.36 -4.12 -10.45
N PRO A 888 -30.69 -5.40 -10.22
CA PRO A 888 -30.34 -6.06 -8.98
C PRO A 888 -28.83 -5.90 -8.76
N PHE A 889 -28.47 -5.22 -7.67
CA PHE A 889 -27.08 -5.13 -7.23
C PHE A 889 -26.70 -6.49 -6.64
N ASP A 890 -26.34 -7.41 -7.52
CA ASP A 890 -25.91 -8.75 -7.14
C ASP A 890 -24.43 -8.67 -6.79
N VAL A 891 -24.13 -8.43 -5.51
CA VAL A 891 -22.77 -8.67 -5.03
C VAL A 891 -22.61 -10.17 -5.06
N GLN A 892 -21.96 -10.66 -6.11
CA GLN A 892 -21.41 -12.00 -6.07
C GLN A 892 -20.31 -11.99 -5.01
N VAL A 893 -20.71 -12.27 -3.77
CA VAL A 893 -19.80 -12.76 -2.75
C VAL A 893 -19.34 -14.09 -3.32
N ALA A 894 -18.19 -14.08 -3.98
CA ALA A 894 -17.58 -15.29 -4.51
C ALA A 894 -17.71 -16.37 -3.42
N ASP A 895 -18.40 -17.46 -3.76
CA ASP A 895 -18.74 -18.53 -2.83
C ASP A 895 -17.54 -18.79 -1.91
N LYS A 896 -17.77 -18.78 -0.59
CA LYS A 896 -16.73 -19.10 0.40
C LYS A 896 -15.92 -20.29 -0.15
N PRO A 897 -14.59 -20.18 -0.30
CA PRO A 897 -13.80 -21.33 -0.69
C PRO A 897 -14.14 -22.43 0.32
N LYS A 898 -14.73 -23.53 -0.18
CA LYS A 898 -15.04 -24.69 0.67
C LYS A 898 -13.68 -25.12 1.26
N LYS A 899 -13.53 -24.94 2.59
CA LYS A 899 -12.33 -25.33 3.34
C LYS A 899 -11.99 -26.79 3.10
#